data_AF-A0ABD3FNQ4-F1
#
_entry.id   AF-A0ABD3FNQ4-F1
#
_cell.length_a   1.000
_cell.length_b   1.000
_cell.length_c   1.000
_cell.angle_alpha   90.00
_cell.angle_beta   90.00
_cell.angle_gamma   90.00
#
_symmetry.space_group_name_H-M   'P 1'
#
loop_
_entity.id
_entity.type
_entity.pdbx_description
1 polymer ?
#
loop_
_entity_poly.entity_id
_entity_poly.type
_entity_poly.pdbx_seq_one_letter_code
_entity_poly.pdbx_strand_id
1 'polypeptide(L)'
;MWRRLVPSTASQQRVTLLTEKCRRSFSSRRTASPETIAALRGLLGDRLSTSRSVLEQHGTDESYHDVTPPDAVAFVQSTREVAEVVKICAATGTPIIPFGAGTSIEGHISAVVGGISVDLSGMNGIFQLDRENMSVKVEAGVTREQLNANLRATGLMFPVDPGANATIGGMVATNASGTTTVKYGNMKTNVLSLTAVMADGRIVKTGSKARKSSAGYDLTRLLIGAESTLAVVTEVELRLSGVPEAEKAMICSFNKMKDAIDTCTTVMQMGVLVARMEMMDENVVDAVNKYSKLDNPLRPSLIIEHHGSVDELEQQSRVVQEIARDCGAMDIEVASSAEDRKHLWSGRHSVWHAVLSQVPNSRGFSADVAVPFSKLAEAVVETQKDMKDSDLIGTIVGHVGDGNFHVLIPFTDDNKEHLGRMKEFSHRLVTRALACGGTCTGEHGIGIGKMDYLPMEHGEAVDFMHTIKKALDPLDILNLGKIFYGKAANIRITAPLTHHLSVISFLAAGLASQCGVNWSALLHAALFAVFAAPIRSLSTHRTASPETISTLKELLGDRLSTSRSVLEQHGTDESYHKVTPPDAVAFVESTEEVSQVIKICAASGTPVIPFGAGSSLEKHISATFGGISIDLTGMNKILKVEPENMSCRVQAGVTRELLNTDLRATGLFFPVDPGANASIGGMINTNASGTTTVRYGNMKTNVMALTAVMADGSIIKTGSKTRKSSPGYDLTRLIIGSEGTLAVVTEAELRLFGNPEAEKTMIC
;
A
#
# COMPACT_ATOMS: atom_id res chain seq x y z
N MET A 1 24.48 -24.04 7.09
CA MET A 1 23.49 -24.98 6.49
C MET A 1 22.49 -24.29 5.53
N TRP A 2 22.76 -23.07 5.03
CA TRP A 2 21.83 -22.22 4.26
C TRP A 2 22.06 -22.22 2.73
N ARG A 3 22.34 -23.39 2.12
CA ARG A 3 22.56 -23.49 0.65
C ARG A 3 21.34 -23.98 -0.15
N ARG A 4 20.15 -24.13 0.45
CA ARG A 4 19.02 -24.83 -0.20
C ARG A 4 17.67 -24.10 -0.30
N LEU A 5 17.63 -22.78 -0.12
CA LEU A 5 16.41 -21.98 -0.36
C LEU A 5 16.67 -20.79 -1.29
N VAL A 6 17.58 -20.95 -2.26
CA VAL A 6 17.73 -20.01 -3.38
C VAL A 6 16.84 -20.51 -4.52
N PRO A 7 15.95 -19.69 -5.10
CA PRO A 7 15.26 -20.03 -6.34
C PRO A 7 16.28 -20.48 -7.40
N SER A 8 15.94 -21.43 -8.26
CA SER A 8 16.88 -21.95 -9.27
C SER A 8 17.59 -20.82 -10.04
N THR A 9 18.87 -20.98 -10.35
CA THR A 9 19.63 -20.03 -11.19
C THR A 9 18.96 -19.73 -12.53
N ALA A 10 18.18 -20.69 -13.05
CA ALA A 10 17.38 -20.55 -14.26
C ALA A 10 16.18 -19.58 -14.09
N SER A 11 15.50 -19.56 -12.94
CA SER A 11 14.41 -18.62 -12.68
C SER A 11 14.92 -17.20 -12.44
N GLN A 12 16.07 -17.05 -11.76
CA GLN A 12 16.74 -15.75 -11.60
C GLN A 12 17.21 -15.19 -12.95
N GLN A 13 17.90 -15.99 -13.78
CA GLN A 13 18.35 -15.56 -15.11
C GLN A 13 17.20 -15.17 -16.05
N ARG A 14 16.06 -15.89 -15.98
CA ARG A 14 14.87 -15.58 -16.78
C ARG A 14 14.21 -14.26 -16.35
N VAL A 15 14.15 -13.99 -15.05
CA VAL A 15 13.71 -12.70 -14.50
C VAL A 15 14.67 -11.60 -14.97
N THR A 16 15.98 -11.74 -14.78
CA THR A 16 16.98 -10.73 -15.19
C THR A 16 16.90 -10.36 -16.69
N LEU A 17 16.77 -11.36 -17.58
CA LEU A 17 16.66 -11.14 -19.03
C LEU A 17 15.32 -10.49 -19.46
N LEU A 18 14.21 -10.80 -18.76
CA LEU A 18 12.92 -10.15 -18.97
C LEU A 18 12.93 -8.72 -18.45
N THR A 19 13.58 -8.47 -17.31
CA THR A 19 13.78 -7.15 -16.72
C THR A 19 14.60 -6.24 -17.63
N GLU A 20 15.69 -6.72 -18.24
CA GLU A 20 16.49 -5.94 -19.19
C GLU A 20 15.71 -5.57 -20.47
N LYS A 21 14.86 -6.47 -20.99
CA LYS A 21 13.99 -6.19 -22.15
C LYS A 21 12.83 -5.25 -21.79
N CYS A 22 12.23 -5.38 -20.61
CA CYS A 22 11.16 -4.50 -20.14
C CYS A 22 11.68 -3.10 -19.75
N ARG A 23 12.91 -2.98 -19.21
CA ARG A 23 13.62 -1.71 -19.03
C ARG A 23 13.76 -0.92 -20.33
N ARG A 24 13.89 -1.62 -21.47
CA ARG A 24 13.96 -1.01 -22.82
C ARG A 24 12.59 -0.64 -23.42
N SER A 25 11.47 -1.04 -22.81
CA SER A 25 10.14 -0.84 -23.40
C SER A 25 9.64 0.62 -23.38
N PHE A 26 10.19 1.46 -22.50
CA PHE A 26 9.95 2.91 -22.48
C PHE A 26 10.97 3.71 -23.29
N SER A 27 11.66 3.09 -24.25
CA SER A 27 12.79 3.70 -24.98
C SER A 27 12.46 4.93 -25.83
N SER A 28 11.18 5.25 -26.08
CA SER A 28 10.79 6.47 -26.79
C SER A 28 10.15 7.49 -25.84
N ARG A 29 10.79 8.66 -25.69
CA ARG A 29 10.21 9.83 -25.03
C ARG A 29 8.89 10.19 -25.74
N ARG A 30 7.80 10.34 -24.99
CA ARG A 30 6.49 10.81 -25.47
C ARG A 30 6.43 12.33 -25.25
N THR A 31 7.26 13.05 -26.00
CA THR A 31 7.37 14.50 -25.89
C THR A 31 6.03 15.18 -26.19
N ALA A 32 5.69 16.21 -25.40
CA ALA A 32 4.52 17.03 -25.66
C ALA A 32 4.60 17.69 -27.05
N SER A 33 3.60 17.47 -27.89
CA SER A 33 3.57 18.06 -29.23
C SER A 33 3.34 19.58 -29.18
N PRO A 34 3.73 20.34 -30.22
CA PRO A 34 3.43 21.77 -30.29
C PRO A 34 1.94 22.08 -30.13
N GLU A 35 1.06 21.21 -30.64
CA GLU A 35 -0.40 21.32 -30.49
C GLU A 35 -0.83 21.16 -29.03
N THR A 36 -0.27 20.19 -28.31
CA THR A 36 -0.50 20.01 -26.87
C THR A 36 -0.08 21.27 -26.10
N ILE A 37 1.12 21.78 -26.37
CA ILE A 37 1.63 22.98 -25.70
C ILE A 37 0.76 24.20 -26.01
N ALA A 38 0.31 24.37 -27.26
CA ALA A 38 -0.57 25.46 -27.65
C ALA A 38 -1.95 25.37 -26.98
N ALA A 39 -2.54 24.17 -26.89
CA ALA A 39 -3.81 23.94 -26.21
C ALA A 39 -3.71 24.25 -24.71
N LEU A 40 -2.65 23.77 -24.04
CA LEU A 40 -2.39 24.07 -22.64
C LEU A 40 -2.11 25.56 -22.40
N ARG A 41 -1.42 26.23 -23.34
CA ARG A 41 -1.19 27.68 -23.32
C ARG A 41 -2.51 28.44 -23.40
N GLY A 42 -3.43 27.99 -24.25
CA GLY A 42 -4.77 28.57 -24.36
C GLY A 42 -5.59 28.43 -23.07
N LEU A 43 -5.42 27.33 -22.32
CA LEU A 43 -6.09 27.10 -21.04
C LEU A 43 -5.48 27.91 -19.88
N LEU A 44 -4.15 27.91 -19.76
CA LEU A 44 -3.44 28.39 -18.57
C LEU A 44 -2.76 29.76 -18.74
N GLY A 45 -2.58 30.22 -19.97
CA GLY A 45 -1.83 31.44 -20.27
C GLY A 45 -0.39 31.36 -19.78
N ASP A 46 0.01 32.33 -18.95
CA ASP A 46 1.36 32.43 -18.37
C ASP A 46 1.63 31.36 -17.30
N ARG A 47 0.59 30.67 -16.80
CA ARG A 47 0.72 29.55 -15.85
C ARG A 47 1.17 28.24 -16.51
N LEU A 48 1.54 28.25 -17.79
CA LEU A 48 2.27 27.17 -18.44
C LEU A 48 3.73 27.59 -18.61
N SER A 49 4.70 26.93 -17.98
CA SER A 49 6.12 27.27 -18.14
C SER A 49 6.85 26.29 -19.05
N THR A 50 7.72 26.82 -19.90
CA THR A 50 8.74 26.05 -20.66
C THR A 50 10.16 26.56 -20.36
N SER A 51 10.30 27.39 -19.30
CA SER A 51 11.60 27.91 -18.87
C SER A 51 12.46 26.78 -18.31
N ARG A 52 13.71 26.69 -18.80
CA ARG A 52 14.65 25.63 -18.42
C ARG A 52 14.80 25.45 -16.90
N SER A 53 14.93 26.54 -16.13
CA SER A 53 15.08 26.46 -14.67
C SER A 53 13.86 25.85 -13.99
N VAL A 54 12.65 26.17 -14.47
CA VAL A 54 11.40 25.62 -13.94
C VAL A 54 11.27 24.15 -14.28
N LEU A 55 11.67 23.74 -15.50
CA LEU A 55 11.70 22.33 -15.89
C LEU A 55 12.70 21.55 -15.04
N GLU A 56 13.92 22.06 -14.83
CA GLU A 56 14.93 21.41 -14.00
C GLU A 56 14.43 21.24 -12.55
N GLN A 57 13.82 22.27 -11.97
CA GLN A 57 13.21 22.19 -10.63
C GLN A 57 12.13 21.11 -10.54
N HIS A 58 11.27 20.97 -11.56
CA HIS A 58 10.22 19.95 -11.59
C HIS A 58 10.70 18.56 -12.01
N GLY A 59 11.97 18.44 -12.43
CA GLY A 59 12.64 17.16 -12.68
C GLY A 59 13.56 16.72 -11.55
N THR A 60 13.76 17.55 -10.52
CA THR A 60 14.68 17.31 -9.40
C THR A 60 13.88 17.01 -8.14
N ASP A 61 14.07 15.82 -7.58
CA ASP A 61 13.62 15.47 -6.24
C ASP A 61 14.82 15.22 -5.31
N GLU A 62 14.54 14.79 -4.09
CA GLU A 62 15.55 14.51 -3.06
C GLU A 62 16.21 13.11 -3.26
N SER A 63 15.93 12.42 -4.36
CA SER A 63 16.48 11.10 -4.64
C SER A 63 17.92 11.16 -5.14
N TYR A 64 18.55 9.98 -5.29
CA TYR A 64 19.87 9.83 -5.89
C TYR A 64 19.83 9.74 -7.43
N HIS A 65 18.65 9.81 -8.05
CA HIS A 65 18.49 9.65 -9.49
C HIS A 65 18.96 10.87 -10.26
N ASP A 66 19.22 10.67 -11.56
CA ASP A 66 19.54 11.76 -12.49
C ASP A 66 18.30 12.63 -12.73
N VAL A 67 18.51 13.95 -12.77
CA VAL A 67 17.46 14.93 -13.04
C VAL A 67 16.91 14.69 -14.44
N THR A 68 15.60 14.45 -14.54
CA THR A 68 14.92 14.27 -15.82
C THR A 68 13.77 15.29 -15.96
N PRO A 69 14.01 16.45 -16.59
CA PRO A 69 13.03 17.52 -16.70
C PRO A 69 11.83 17.17 -17.60
N PRO A 70 10.61 17.67 -17.28
CA PRO A 70 9.44 17.59 -18.17
C PRO A 70 9.60 18.49 -19.40
N ASP A 71 8.64 18.42 -20.33
CA ASP A 71 8.61 19.28 -21.51
C ASP A 71 7.96 20.65 -21.22
N ALA A 72 7.03 20.69 -20.26
CA ALA A 72 6.43 21.92 -19.73
C ALA A 72 5.90 21.69 -18.30
N VAL A 73 5.66 22.78 -17.57
CA VAL A 73 5.02 22.78 -16.25
C VAL A 73 3.71 23.55 -16.30
N ALA A 74 2.62 22.90 -15.92
CA ALA A 74 1.28 23.47 -15.82
C ALA A 74 0.95 23.78 -14.34
N PHE A 75 0.90 25.06 -13.99
CA PHE A 75 0.52 25.53 -12.65
C PHE A 75 -1.01 25.67 -12.55
N VAL A 76 -1.65 24.67 -11.95
CA VAL A 76 -3.11 24.61 -11.82
C VAL A 76 -3.60 25.26 -10.52
N GLN A 77 -4.84 25.74 -10.53
CA GLN A 77 -5.48 26.42 -9.38
C GLN A 77 -6.85 25.84 -9.04
N SER A 78 -7.30 24.78 -9.73
CA SER A 78 -8.56 24.11 -9.39
C SER A 78 -8.62 22.69 -9.93
N THR A 79 -9.49 21.87 -9.32
CA THR A 79 -9.81 20.51 -9.79
C THR A 79 -10.27 20.50 -11.26
N ARG A 80 -10.98 21.55 -11.69
CA ARG A 80 -11.45 21.68 -13.08
C ARG A 80 -10.29 21.89 -14.06
N GLU A 81 -9.31 22.71 -13.71
CA GLU A 81 -8.13 22.89 -14.56
C GLU A 81 -7.32 21.61 -14.69
N VAL A 82 -7.14 20.86 -13.60
CA VAL A 82 -6.50 19.53 -13.65
C VAL A 82 -7.24 18.62 -14.62
N ALA A 83 -8.57 18.57 -14.55
CA ALA A 83 -9.40 17.77 -15.47
C ALA A 83 -9.20 18.18 -16.94
N GLU A 84 -9.17 19.48 -17.25
CA GLU A 84 -8.96 19.94 -18.63
C GLU A 84 -7.52 19.68 -19.12
N VAL A 85 -6.50 19.86 -18.27
CA VAL A 85 -5.11 19.49 -18.61
C VAL A 85 -5.02 18.00 -18.92
N VAL A 86 -5.64 17.14 -18.10
CA VAL A 86 -5.68 15.70 -18.33
C VAL A 86 -6.37 15.36 -19.65
N LYS A 87 -7.51 15.97 -19.98
CA LYS A 87 -8.20 15.75 -21.26
C LYS A 87 -7.34 16.13 -22.47
N ILE A 88 -6.65 17.28 -22.42
CA ILE A 88 -5.76 17.74 -23.50
C ILE A 88 -4.61 16.76 -23.70
N CYS A 89 -4.00 16.30 -22.60
CA CYS A 89 -2.91 15.33 -22.67
C CYS A 89 -3.40 13.94 -23.12
N ALA A 90 -4.57 13.50 -22.66
CA ALA A 90 -5.19 12.24 -23.09
C ALA A 90 -5.47 12.23 -24.60
N ALA A 91 -5.99 13.34 -25.15
CA ALA A 91 -6.29 13.47 -26.57
C ALA A 91 -5.06 13.31 -27.49
N THR A 92 -3.86 13.56 -26.96
CA THR A 92 -2.59 13.51 -27.69
C THR A 92 -1.68 12.37 -27.23
N GLY A 93 -2.11 11.61 -26.21
CA GLY A 93 -1.24 10.64 -25.55
C GLY A 93 0.01 11.29 -24.94
N THR A 94 -0.07 12.49 -24.42
CA THR A 94 1.04 13.12 -23.69
C THR A 94 1.03 12.66 -22.22
N PRO A 95 2.15 12.18 -21.65
CA PRO A 95 2.21 11.83 -20.23
C PRO A 95 2.05 13.04 -19.31
N ILE A 96 1.56 12.79 -18.11
CA ILE A 96 1.39 13.75 -17.02
C ILE A 96 2.14 13.26 -15.79
N ILE A 97 2.85 14.17 -15.14
CA ILE A 97 3.55 13.95 -13.87
C ILE A 97 2.99 14.92 -12.83
N PRO A 98 2.11 14.48 -11.90
CA PRO A 98 1.67 15.34 -10.81
C PRO A 98 2.82 15.73 -9.91
N PHE A 99 2.86 17.01 -9.51
CA PHE A 99 3.92 17.59 -8.70
C PHE A 99 3.34 18.32 -7.49
N GLY A 100 3.93 18.07 -6.33
CA GLY A 100 3.59 18.68 -5.04
C GLY A 100 4.70 19.64 -4.57
N ALA A 101 5.42 19.27 -3.52
CA ALA A 101 6.56 20.04 -2.99
C ALA A 101 7.94 19.58 -3.52
N GLY A 102 7.99 18.54 -4.35
CA GLY A 102 9.26 17.98 -4.85
C GLY A 102 10.08 17.17 -3.85
N THR A 103 9.55 16.85 -2.68
CA THR A 103 10.29 16.23 -1.55
C THR A 103 10.35 14.69 -1.60
N SER A 104 10.07 14.06 -2.75
CA SER A 104 10.12 12.61 -2.89
C SER A 104 11.56 12.09 -3.05
N ILE A 105 11.81 10.81 -2.77
CA ILE A 105 13.19 10.25 -2.76
C ILE A 105 13.39 8.98 -3.58
N GLU A 106 12.42 8.60 -4.42
CA GLU A 106 12.51 7.43 -5.32
C GLU A 106 12.27 7.80 -6.80
N GLY A 107 12.42 9.07 -7.19
CA GLY A 107 12.25 9.52 -8.58
C GLY A 107 10.79 9.63 -9.04
N HIS A 108 9.86 9.89 -8.12
CA HIS A 108 8.41 9.90 -8.39
C HIS A 108 8.01 10.99 -9.40
N ILE A 109 8.71 12.12 -9.37
CA ILE A 109 8.43 13.28 -10.24
C ILE A 109 9.34 13.33 -11.47
N SER A 110 10.26 12.38 -11.64
CA SER A 110 11.18 12.37 -12.78
C SER A 110 10.42 12.12 -14.09
N ALA A 111 10.58 12.99 -15.08
CA ALA A 111 9.90 12.86 -16.38
C ALA A 111 10.63 11.88 -17.31
N VAL A 112 10.81 10.62 -16.88
CA VAL A 112 11.59 9.57 -17.59
C VAL A 112 11.16 9.32 -19.03
N VAL A 113 9.92 9.68 -19.39
CA VAL A 113 9.36 9.57 -20.74
C VAL A 113 8.96 10.93 -21.34
N GLY A 114 9.37 12.05 -20.75
CA GLY A 114 8.85 13.39 -21.09
C GLY A 114 7.43 13.61 -20.57
N GLY A 115 6.72 14.59 -21.12
CA GLY A 115 5.36 14.94 -20.76
C GLY A 115 5.25 16.27 -19.98
N ILE A 116 4.09 16.46 -19.35
CA ILE A 116 3.72 17.70 -18.65
C ILE A 116 3.77 17.46 -17.15
N SER A 117 4.56 18.26 -16.43
CA SER A 117 4.43 18.32 -14.97
C SER A 117 3.22 19.15 -14.61
N VAL A 118 2.35 18.64 -13.73
CA VAL A 118 1.14 19.32 -13.25
C VAL A 118 1.37 19.73 -11.81
N ASP A 119 1.72 20.99 -11.61
CA ASP A 119 2.02 21.56 -10.31
C ASP A 119 0.74 21.95 -9.58
N LEU A 120 0.50 21.29 -8.44
CA LEU A 120 -0.68 21.44 -7.58
C LEU A 120 -0.49 22.47 -6.45
N SER A 121 0.68 23.11 -6.33
CA SER A 121 1.00 24.06 -5.24
C SER A 121 0.08 25.28 -5.21
N GLY A 122 -0.51 25.65 -6.35
CA GLY A 122 -1.55 26.69 -6.45
C GLY A 122 -2.91 26.29 -5.86
N MET A 123 -3.13 24.99 -5.59
CA MET A 123 -4.31 24.44 -4.93
C MET A 123 -4.02 24.20 -3.45
N ASN A 124 -3.89 25.27 -2.67
CA ASN A 124 -3.48 25.24 -1.26
C ASN A 124 -4.55 25.75 -0.28
N GLY A 125 -5.83 25.66 -0.66
CA GLY A 125 -6.97 26.00 0.16
C GLY A 125 -7.30 24.97 1.25
N ILE A 126 -7.70 25.47 2.44
CA ILE A 126 -8.26 24.68 3.54
C ILE A 126 -9.74 25.07 3.64
N PHE A 127 -10.64 24.18 3.24
CA PHE A 127 -12.03 24.55 2.97
C PHE A 127 -12.98 24.36 4.14
N GLN A 128 -12.93 23.19 4.79
CA GLN A 128 -13.98 22.79 5.72
C GLN A 128 -13.38 22.06 6.92
N LEU A 129 -13.18 22.78 8.02
CA LEU A 129 -12.91 22.18 9.33
C LEU A 129 -14.23 21.80 9.99
N ASP A 130 -14.43 20.50 10.21
CA ASP A 130 -15.59 19.94 10.91
C ASP A 130 -15.10 19.44 12.28
N ARG A 131 -15.18 20.31 13.28
CA ARG A 131 -14.59 20.08 14.61
C ARG A 131 -15.31 18.95 15.33
N GLU A 132 -16.63 18.93 15.22
CA GLU A 132 -17.52 17.96 15.83
C GLU A 132 -17.24 16.54 15.30
N ASN A 133 -16.92 16.41 14.02
CA ASN A 133 -16.56 15.12 13.43
C ASN A 133 -15.04 14.84 13.42
N MET A 134 -14.22 15.77 13.93
CA MET A 134 -12.76 15.72 13.93
C MET A 134 -12.22 15.41 12.52
N SER A 135 -12.63 16.20 11.53
CA SER A 135 -12.16 16.07 10.14
C SER A 135 -11.93 17.42 9.48
N VAL A 136 -11.13 17.41 8.41
CA VAL A 136 -10.89 18.60 7.60
C VAL A 136 -10.79 18.24 6.12
N LYS A 137 -11.42 19.06 5.27
CA LYS A 137 -11.25 18.98 3.81
C LYS A 137 -10.25 20.03 3.33
N VAL A 138 -9.23 19.57 2.59
CA VAL A 138 -8.13 20.41 2.07
C VAL A 138 -7.88 20.13 0.59
N GLU A 139 -7.30 21.09 -0.11
CA GLU A 139 -6.73 20.85 -1.43
C GLU A 139 -5.38 20.12 -1.36
N ALA A 140 -5.03 19.44 -2.45
CA ALA A 140 -3.84 18.59 -2.52
C ALA A 140 -2.51 19.35 -2.34
N GLY A 141 -2.44 20.63 -2.70
CA GLY A 141 -1.25 21.47 -2.56
C GLY A 141 -1.02 22.04 -1.16
N VAL A 142 -1.96 21.86 -0.21
CA VAL A 142 -1.75 22.25 1.19
C VAL A 142 -0.55 21.51 1.76
N THR A 143 0.36 22.20 2.44
CA THR A 143 1.49 21.54 3.13
C THR A 143 1.11 21.08 4.54
N ARG A 144 1.81 20.06 5.05
CA ARG A 144 1.62 19.56 6.41
C ARG A 144 1.70 20.67 7.46
N GLU A 145 2.73 21.53 7.37
CA GLU A 145 2.92 22.61 8.33
C GLU A 145 1.86 23.71 8.19
N GLN A 146 1.46 24.04 6.95
CA GLN A 146 0.34 24.97 6.73
C GLN A 146 -0.93 24.44 7.39
N LEU A 147 -1.26 23.16 7.21
CA LEU A 147 -2.45 22.56 7.82
C LEU A 147 -2.40 22.65 9.35
N ASN A 148 -1.31 22.17 9.95
CA ASN A 148 -1.18 22.20 11.41
C ASN A 148 -1.12 23.61 11.98
N ALA A 149 -0.52 24.58 11.28
CA ALA A 149 -0.55 25.99 11.67
C ALA A 149 -1.98 26.55 11.75
N ASN A 150 -2.85 26.17 10.80
CA ASN A 150 -4.27 26.56 10.80
C ASN A 150 -5.08 25.87 11.92
N LEU A 151 -4.68 24.68 12.35
CA LEU A 151 -5.36 23.92 13.40
C LEU A 151 -4.97 24.33 14.82
N ARG A 152 -3.87 25.07 15.02
CA ARG A 152 -3.29 25.39 16.35
C ARG A 152 -4.30 25.88 17.38
N ALA A 153 -5.23 26.76 16.99
CA ALA A 153 -6.20 27.36 17.91
C ALA A 153 -7.45 26.50 18.18
N THR A 154 -7.50 25.27 17.67
CA THR A 154 -8.72 24.44 17.67
C THR A 154 -8.69 23.31 18.69
N GLY A 155 -7.52 23.00 19.26
CA GLY A 155 -7.30 21.79 20.07
C GLY A 155 -7.19 20.50 19.24
N LEU A 156 -7.21 20.60 17.90
CA LEU A 156 -7.03 19.49 16.97
C LEU A 156 -5.68 19.58 16.25
N MET A 157 -5.22 18.45 15.74
CA MET A 157 -4.01 18.33 14.93
C MET A 157 -4.16 17.27 13.83
N PHE A 158 -3.43 17.46 12.74
CA PHE A 158 -3.18 16.42 11.76
C PHE A 158 -1.89 15.67 12.13
N PRO A 159 -1.95 14.37 12.47
CA PRO A 159 -0.88 13.71 13.22
C PRO A 159 0.25 13.11 12.36
N VAL A 160 0.06 12.95 11.05
CA VAL A 160 1.07 12.31 10.19
C VAL A 160 2.24 13.26 9.97
N ASP A 161 3.44 12.80 10.34
CA ASP A 161 4.64 13.64 10.47
C ASP A 161 5.83 13.08 9.66
N PRO A 162 5.77 13.09 8.31
CA PRO A 162 6.95 12.82 7.50
C PRO A 162 8.03 13.87 7.81
N GLY A 163 9.30 13.46 7.79
CA GLY A 163 10.43 14.36 8.07
C GLY A 163 10.52 15.59 7.15
N ALA A 164 9.81 15.59 6.01
CA ALA A 164 9.71 16.71 5.08
C ALA A 164 8.39 17.49 5.23
N ASN A 165 8.39 18.78 4.92
CA ASN A 165 7.16 19.58 4.79
C ASN A 165 6.47 19.33 3.43
N ALA A 166 6.00 18.10 3.23
CA ALA A 166 5.33 17.69 2.01
C ALA A 166 3.91 18.28 1.87
N THR A 167 3.44 18.37 0.63
CA THR A 167 2.02 18.60 0.33
C THR A 167 1.17 17.39 0.70
N ILE A 168 -0.07 17.59 1.16
CA ILE A 168 -1.02 16.53 1.50
C ILE A 168 -1.28 15.60 0.30
N GLY A 169 -1.36 16.13 -0.93
CA GLY A 169 -1.50 15.33 -2.14
C GLY A 169 -0.31 14.40 -2.40
N GLY A 170 0.91 14.91 -2.23
CA GLY A 170 2.13 14.10 -2.26
C GLY A 170 2.14 13.01 -1.18
N MET A 171 1.73 13.36 0.05
CA MET A 171 1.60 12.39 1.15
C MET A 171 0.59 11.29 0.80
N VAL A 172 -0.55 11.62 0.19
CA VAL A 172 -1.51 10.63 -0.31
C VAL A 172 -0.88 9.74 -1.38
N ALA A 173 -0.20 10.34 -2.37
CA ALA A 173 0.39 9.61 -3.49
C ALA A 173 1.42 8.57 -3.04
N THR A 174 2.20 8.85 -1.99
CA THR A 174 3.24 7.94 -1.47
C THR A 174 2.82 7.13 -0.24
N ASN A 175 1.57 7.28 0.23
CA ASN A 175 1.13 6.72 1.51
C ASN A 175 2.07 7.10 2.68
N ALA A 176 2.38 8.39 2.79
CA ALA A 176 3.38 8.87 3.74
C ALA A 176 3.10 8.44 5.19
N SER A 177 4.19 8.20 5.91
CA SER A 177 4.23 7.90 7.33
C SER A 177 5.19 8.86 8.02
N GLY A 178 5.71 8.46 9.19
CA GLY A 178 6.64 9.23 9.99
C GLY A 178 6.72 8.70 11.42
N THR A 179 7.38 9.44 12.30
CA THR A 179 7.68 9.07 13.69
C THR A 179 6.43 8.75 14.53
N THR A 180 5.30 9.35 14.21
CA THR A 180 4.02 9.22 14.95
C THR A 180 3.14 8.07 14.45
N THR A 181 3.58 7.34 13.42
CA THR A 181 2.79 6.30 12.74
C THR A 181 2.40 5.17 13.69
N VAL A 182 3.26 4.82 14.64
CA VAL A 182 2.99 3.77 15.64
C VAL A 182 1.70 4.01 16.43
N LYS A 183 1.35 5.29 16.69
CA LYS A 183 0.13 5.68 17.41
C LYS A 183 -1.02 6.08 16.50
N TYR A 184 -0.74 6.93 15.49
CA TYR A 184 -1.79 7.59 14.71
C TYR A 184 -2.00 6.97 13.32
N GLY A 185 -1.13 6.05 12.90
CA GLY A 185 -1.13 5.46 11.56
C GLY A 185 -0.60 6.41 10.49
N ASN A 186 -0.46 5.87 9.28
CA ASN A 186 0.00 6.59 8.08
C ASN A 186 -1.17 7.28 7.35
N MET A 187 -0.93 7.77 6.13
CA MET A 187 -1.97 8.40 5.30
C MET A 187 -3.17 7.50 5.04
N LYS A 188 -2.99 6.20 4.80
CA LYS A 188 -4.09 5.25 4.61
C LYS A 188 -5.08 5.21 5.78
N THR A 189 -4.58 5.38 7.00
CA THR A 189 -5.37 5.46 8.22
C THR A 189 -6.06 6.81 8.39
N ASN A 190 -5.40 7.90 7.97
CA ASN A 190 -5.84 9.26 8.24
C ASN A 190 -6.66 9.90 7.10
N VAL A 191 -6.71 9.33 5.91
CA VAL A 191 -7.58 9.80 4.81
C VAL A 191 -8.96 9.17 4.91
N LEU A 192 -10.02 9.97 4.85
CA LEU A 192 -11.42 9.51 4.82
C LEU A 192 -11.91 9.30 3.39
N SER A 193 -11.69 10.30 2.52
CA SER A 193 -12.09 10.26 1.10
C SER A 193 -11.23 11.19 0.25
N LEU A 194 -11.25 10.98 -1.08
CA LEU A 194 -10.51 11.76 -2.05
C LEU A 194 -11.44 12.32 -3.13
N THR A 195 -11.12 13.51 -3.62
CA THR A 195 -11.51 13.98 -4.95
C THR A 195 -10.30 13.80 -5.87
N ALA A 196 -10.48 13.12 -7.00
CA ALA A 196 -9.40 12.82 -7.93
C ALA A 196 -9.83 12.95 -9.40
N VAL A 197 -8.88 13.28 -10.27
CA VAL A 197 -9.04 13.33 -11.72
C VAL A 197 -8.45 12.05 -12.32
N MET A 198 -9.29 11.29 -13.01
CA MET A 198 -8.92 10.03 -13.69
C MET A 198 -8.24 10.32 -15.03
N ALA A 199 -7.62 9.30 -15.66
CA ALA A 199 -6.87 9.47 -16.91
C ALA A 199 -7.71 9.97 -18.10
N ASP A 200 -9.03 9.82 -18.06
CA ASP A 200 -9.97 10.37 -19.05
C ASP A 200 -10.48 11.78 -18.70
N GLY A 201 -9.97 12.37 -17.62
CA GLY A 201 -10.36 13.69 -17.12
C GLY A 201 -11.68 13.72 -16.32
N ARG A 202 -12.30 12.58 -16.02
CA ARG A 202 -13.45 12.55 -15.09
C ARG A 202 -12.98 12.88 -13.68
N ILE A 203 -13.76 13.72 -13.00
CA ILE A 203 -13.60 14.01 -11.57
C ILE A 203 -14.43 12.99 -10.78
N VAL A 204 -13.78 12.26 -9.89
CA VAL A 204 -14.43 11.24 -9.06
C VAL A 204 -14.27 11.56 -7.58
N LYS A 205 -15.27 11.16 -6.78
CA LYS A 205 -15.20 11.15 -5.32
C LYS A 205 -15.17 9.70 -4.85
N THR A 206 -14.15 9.33 -4.08
CA THR A 206 -13.88 7.92 -3.75
C THR A 206 -14.59 7.41 -2.49
N GLY A 207 -15.25 8.29 -1.73
CA GLY A 207 -15.86 7.93 -0.45
C GLY A 207 -16.59 9.10 0.21
N SER A 208 -16.79 9.00 1.53
CA SER A 208 -17.44 10.02 2.35
C SER A 208 -16.66 10.29 3.64
N LYS A 209 -17.12 11.25 4.44
CA LYS A 209 -16.56 11.54 5.78
C LYS A 209 -16.95 10.50 6.84
N ALA A 210 -17.74 9.48 6.49
CA ALA A 210 -18.15 8.44 7.42
C ALA A 210 -16.94 7.62 7.88
N ARG A 211 -16.83 7.37 9.20
CA ARG A 211 -15.75 6.57 9.80
C ARG A 211 -15.79 5.09 9.39
N LYS A 212 -16.98 4.60 9.02
CA LYS A 212 -17.22 3.24 8.57
C LYS A 212 -18.09 3.29 7.31
N SER A 213 -17.73 2.46 6.34
CA SER A 213 -18.50 2.24 5.13
C SER A 213 -18.18 0.85 4.59
N SER A 214 -19.22 0.17 4.13
CA SER A 214 -19.14 -1.04 3.31
C SER A 214 -19.86 -0.84 1.97
N ALA A 215 -20.02 0.42 1.53
CA ALA A 215 -20.68 0.76 0.28
C ALA A 215 -19.71 0.61 -0.91
N GLY A 216 -19.60 -0.61 -1.44
CA GLY A 216 -18.78 -0.93 -2.61
C GLY A 216 -17.27 -0.98 -2.35
N TYR A 217 -16.49 -1.05 -3.44
CA TYR A 217 -15.03 -1.17 -3.39
C TYR A 217 -14.35 0.06 -2.82
N ASP A 218 -13.25 -0.14 -2.09
CA ASP A 218 -12.50 0.94 -1.47
C ASP A 218 -11.54 1.64 -2.46
N LEU A 219 -12.10 2.46 -3.34
CA LEU A 219 -11.31 3.24 -4.29
C LEU A 219 -10.40 4.25 -3.60
N THR A 220 -10.72 4.67 -2.35
CA THR A 220 -9.87 5.59 -1.59
C THR A 220 -8.53 4.94 -1.29
N ARG A 221 -8.54 3.72 -0.76
CA ARG A 221 -7.31 2.99 -0.38
C ARG A 221 -6.52 2.53 -1.60
N LEU A 222 -7.21 2.30 -2.73
CA LEU A 222 -6.55 1.99 -3.99
C LEU A 222 -5.70 3.15 -4.53
N LEU A 223 -6.15 4.40 -4.38
CA LEU A 223 -5.41 5.57 -4.87
C LEU A 223 -4.28 6.04 -3.94
N ILE A 224 -4.37 5.74 -2.64
CA ILE A 224 -3.32 6.06 -1.65
C ILE A 224 -2.13 5.14 -1.86
N GLY A 225 -0.92 5.69 -2.04
CA GLY A 225 0.29 4.91 -2.33
C GLY A 225 0.41 4.47 -3.80
N ALA A 226 -0.52 4.87 -4.67
CA ALA A 226 -0.44 4.55 -6.10
C ALA A 226 0.57 5.42 -6.88
N GLU A 227 1.29 6.31 -6.20
CA GLU A 227 2.31 7.20 -6.77
C GLU A 227 1.80 8.00 -7.97
N SER A 228 0.54 8.41 -7.89
CA SER A 228 -0.17 9.14 -8.95
C SER A 228 -0.25 8.42 -10.30
N THR A 229 -0.01 7.11 -10.33
CA THR A 229 -0.13 6.30 -11.55
C THR A 229 -1.58 5.95 -11.89
N LEU A 230 -2.54 6.15 -10.98
CA LEU A 230 -3.97 5.82 -11.20
C LEU A 230 -4.88 7.05 -11.33
N ALA A 231 -4.52 8.17 -10.68
CA ALA A 231 -5.28 9.41 -10.72
C ALA A 231 -4.43 10.59 -10.24
N VAL A 232 -4.85 11.81 -10.57
CA VAL A 232 -4.35 13.05 -9.95
C VAL A 232 -5.27 13.44 -8.80
N VAL A 233 -4.80 13.31 -7.56
CA VAL A 233 -5.58 13.70 -6.36
C VAL A 233 -5.58 15.22 -6.24
N THR A 234 -6.77 15.83 -6.10
CA THR A 234 -6.93 17.28 -6.04
C THR A 234 -7.47 17.78 -4.71
N GLU A 235 -8.24 16.96 -3.99
CA GLU A 235 -8.75 17.29 -2.65
C GLU A 235 -8.74 16.05 -1.75
N VAL A 236 -8.54 16.28 -0.45
CA VAL A 236 -8.41 15.22 0.55
C VAL A 236 -9.26 15.56 1.77
N GLU A 237 -10.11 14.63 2.19
CA GLU A 237 -10.80 14.67 3.47
C GLU A 237 -9.98 13.88 4.51
N LEU A 238 -9.48 14.55 5.54
CA LEU A 238 -8.59 14.00 6.54
C LEU A 238 -9.28 13.83 7.90
N ARG A 239 -8.89 12.78 8.62
CA ARG A 239 -9.10 12.63 10.05
C ARG A 239 -8.16 13.56 10.81
N LEU A 240 -8.70 14.24 11.82
CA LEU A 240 -7.93 14.95 12.83
C LEU A 240 -7.89 14.16 14.14
N SER A 241 -6.89 14.46 14.96
CA SER A 241 -6.73 13.98 16.34
C SER A 241 -6.77 15.15 17.31
N GLY A 242 -7.16 14.91 18.55
CA GLY A 242 -6.97 15.91 19.61
C GLY A 242 -5.48 16.11 19.89
N VAL A 243 -5.11 17.35 20.22
CA VAL A 243 -3.78 17.64 20.80
C VAL A 243 -3.73 16.96 22.18
N PRO A 244 -2.69 16.17 22.47
CA PRO A 244 -2.58 15.50 23.77
C PRO A 244 -2.45 16.52 24.91
N GLU A 245 -2.93 16.14 26.11
CA GLU A 245 -2.82 16.98 27.31
C GLU A 245 -1.34 17.18 27.70
N ALA A 246 -0.55 16.11 27.62
CA ALA A 246 0.88 16.12 27.87
C ALA A 246 1.64 15.20 26.90
N GLU A 247 2.93 15.49 26.75
CA GLU A 247 3.89 14.68 25.99
C GLU A 247 5.14 14.48 26.85
N LYS A 248 5.66 13.25 26.90
CA LYS A 248 6.86 12.90 27.68
C LYS A 248 7.80 12.04 26.85
N ALA A 249 9.05 12.46 26.76
CA ALA A 249 10.09 11.78 26.00
C ALA A 249 11.21 11.26 26.91
N MET A 250 11.85 10.19 26.51
CA MET A 250 13.07 9.67 27.12
C MET A 250 14.03 9.15 26.06
N ILE A 251 15.32 9.14 26.39
CA ILE A 251 16.35 8.48 25.59
C ILE A 251 17.05 7.42 26.46
N CYS A 252 17.17 6.22 25.91
CA CYS A 252 17.88 5.11 26.53
C CYS A 252 19.12 4.77 25.68
N SER A 253 20.29 4.65 26.31
CA SER A 253 21.54 4.27 25.63
C SER A 253 21.97 2.85 25.99
N PHE A 254 22.47 2.09 25.02
CA PHE A 254 22.76 0.66 25.16
C PHE A 254 24.18 0.33 24.69
N ASN A 255 24.79 -0.73 25.24
CA ASN A 255 26.09 -1.18 24.74
C ASN A 255 25.99 -1.89 23.38
N LYS A 256 24.83 -2.48 23.05
CA LYS A 256 24.62 -3.24 21.82
C LYS A 256 23.30 -2.81 21.17
N MET A 257 23.30 -2.81 19.84
CA MET A 257 22.10 -2.52 19.05
C MET A 257 20.95 -3.49 19.34
N LYS A 258 21.28 -4.77 19.55
CA LYS A 258 20.29 -5.80 19.87
C LYS A 258 19.45 -5.44 21.11
N ASP A 259 20.10 -4.92 22.15
CA ASP A 259 19.46 -4.61 23.44
C ASP A 259 18.42 -3.47 23.29
N ALA A 260 18.72 -2.47 22.45
CA ALA A 260 17.79 -1.41 22.09
C ALA A 260 16.55 -1.95 21.35
N ILE A 261 16.75 -2.89 20.42
CA ILE A 261 15.66 -3.48 19.63
C ILE A 261 14.82 -4.47 20.47
N ASP A 262 15.45 -5.23 21.35
CA ASP A 262 14.76 -6.11 22.31
C ASP A 262 13.87 -5.28 23.25
N THR A 263 14.35 -4.11 23.71
CA THR A 263 13.55 -3.14 24.48
C THR A 263 12.32 -2.71 23.69
N CYS A 264 12.51 -2.24 22.46
CA CYS A 264 11.42 -1.87 21.55
C CYS A 264 10.39 -2.99 21.38
N THR A 265 10.87 -4.21 21.11
CA THR A 265 10.02 -5.39 20.89
C THR A 265 9.18 -5.70 22.12
N THR A 266 9.78 -5.68 23.31
CA THR A 266 9.11 -5.95 24.59
C THR A 266 8.06 -4.90 24.91
N VAL A 267 8.38 -3.61 24.74
CA VAL A 267 7.44 -2.49 24.90
C VAL A 267 6.21 -2.68 24.02
N MET A 268 6.40 -3.05 22.74
CA MET A 268 5.29 -3.27 21.82
C MET A 268 4.46 -4.51 22.15
N GLN A 269 5.10 -5.60 22.60
CA GLN A 269 4.42 -6.85 22.97
C GLN A 269 3.60 -6.71 24.25
N MET A 270 4.08 -5.93 25.21
CA MET A 270 3.34 -5.59 26.43
C MET A 270 2.18 -4.62 26.18
N GLY A 271 2.01 -4.12 24.94
CA GLY A 271 0.93 -3.20 24.59
C GLY A 271 1.06 -1.82 25.22
N VAL A 272 2.28 -1.43 25.61
CA VAL A 272 2.55 -0.08 26.13
C VAL A 272 2.34 0.92 24.99
N LEU A 273 1.49 1.92 25.23
CA LEU A 273 1.16 2.91 24.22
C LEU A 273 2.32 3.90 24.06
N VAL A 274 2.99 3.84 22.91
CA VAL A 274 4.01 4.82 22.50
C VAL A 274 3.48 5.71 21.39
N ALA A 275 3.85 6.98 21.40
CA ALA A 275 3.59 7.94 20.34
C ALA A 275 4.70 7.95 19.29
N ARG A 276 5.96 7.80 19.72
CA ARG A 276 7.14 7.64 18.86
C ARG A 276 8.11 6.64 19.48
N MET A 277 8.84 5.90 18.67
CA MET A 277 9.90 5.01 19.14
C MET A 277 10.98 4.87 18.07
N GLU A 278 12.08 5.60 18.28
CA GLU A 278 13.10 5.88 17.28
C GLU A 278 14.46 5.35 17.73
N MET A 279 15.10 4.56 16.88
CA MET A 279 16.42 4.00 17.14
C MET A 279 17.49 4.71 16.31
N MET A 280 18.67 4.89 16.90
CA MET A 280 19.86 5.44 16.27
C MET A 280 21.06 4.56 16.60
N ASP A 281 21.87 4.20 15.60
CA ASP A 281 23.14 3.52 15.83
C ASP A 281 24.24 4.48 16.33
N GLU A 282 25.38 3.90 16.74
CA GLU A 282 26.50 4.69 17.25
C GLU A 282 27.04 5.72 16.23
N ASN A 283 26.91 5.44 14.93
CA ASN A 283 27.38 6.32 13.86
C ASN A 283 26.42 7.51 13.66
N VAL A 284 25.10 7.30 13.78
CA VAL A 284 24.12 8.38 13.83
C VAL A 284 24.43 9.29 15.02
N VAL A 285 24.65 8.72 16.21
CA VAL A 285 24.91 9.51 17.42
C VAL A 285 26.17 10.37 17.27
N ASP A 286 27.25 9.80 16.73
CA ASP A 286 28.47 10.56 16.43
C ASP A 286 28.22 11.71 15.44
N ALA A 287 27.49 11.44 14.35
CA ALA A 287 27.16 12.46 13.36
C ALA A 287 26.33 13.61 13.95
N VAL A 288 25.29 13.31 14.73
CA VAL A 288 24.43 14.35 15.33
C VAL A 288 25.14 15.11 16.45
N ASN A 289 26.02 14.47 17.23
CA ASN A 289 26.82 15.16 18.25
C ASN A 289 27.72 16.22 17.61
N LYS A 290 28.41 15.88 16.51
CA LYS A 290 29.27 16.81 15.76
C LYS A 290 28.46 17.94 15.12
N TYR A 291 27.33 17.62 14.49
CA TYR A 291 26.52 18.59 13.75
C TYR A 291 25.75 19.54 14.68
N SER A 292 25.03 18.98 15.66
CA SER A 292 24.13 19.70 16.56
C SER A 292 24.81 20.16 17.85
N LYS A 293 26.11 19.89 18.02
CA LYS A 293 26.91 20.22 19.21
C LYS A 293 26.33 19.62 20.49
N LEU A 294 25.95 18.35 20.41
CA LEU A 294 25.45 17.56 21.52
C LEU A 294 26.55 16.66 22.09
N ASP A 295 26.39 16.20 23.32
CA ASP A 295 27.33 15.38 24.07
C ASP A 295 26.74 14.00 24.46
N ASN A 296 25.81 13.49 23.64
CA ASN A 296 25.19 12.18 23.87
C ASN A 296 26.25 11.06 23.91
N PRO A 297 26.06 10.00 24.71
CA PRO A 297 26.97 8.85 24.72
C PRO A 297 27.09 8.21 23.32
N LEU A 298 28.32 7.98 22.84
CA LEU A 298 28.59 7.34 21.53
C LEU A 298 28.23 5.85 21.54
N ARG A 299 26.93 5.55 21.57
CA ARG A 299 26.32 4.24 21.75
C ARG A 299 25.00 4.17 20.98
N PRO A 300 24.52 2.97 20.61
CA PRO A 300 23.15 2.80 20.16
C PRO A 300 22.15 3.39 21.16
N SER A 301 21.14 4.09 20.65
CA SER A 301 20.13 4.74 21.48
C SER A 301 18.71 4.50 20.97
N LEU A 302 17.76 4.54 21.90
CA LEU A 302 16.32 4.44 21.66
C LEU A 302 15.63 5.65 22.30
N ILE A 303 14.98 6.46 21.47
CA ILE A 303 14.15 7.59 21.92
C ILE A 303 12.70 7.13 21.91
N ILE A 304 12.01 7.31 23.03
CA ILE A 304 10.61 6.90 23.21
C ILE A 304 9.83 8.13 23.66
N GLU A 305 8.68 8.38 23.03
CA GLU A 305 7.77 9.45 23.41
C GLU A 305 6.36 8.90 23.64
N HIS A 306 5.70 9.40 24.67
CA HIS A 306 4.32 9.08 25.05
C HIS A 306 3.46 10.34 24.97
N HIS A 307 2.20 10.18 24.56
CA HIS A 307 1.19 11.26 24.48
C HIS A 307 -0.06 10.82 25.27
N GLY A 308 -0.58 11.65 26.16
CA GLY A 308 -1.68 11.26 27.06
C GLY A 308 -1.92 12.27 28.18
N SER A 309 -2.63 11.84 29.22
CA SER A 309 -2.74 12.62 30.47
C SER A 309 -1.49 12.46 31.32
N VAL A 310 -1.23 13.40 32.22
CA VAL A 310 0.00 13.38 33.06
C VAL A 310 0.16 12.04 33.80
N ASP A 311 -0.91 11.52 34.41
CA ASP A 311 -0.87 10.26 35.16
C ASP A 311 -0.57 9.05 34.28
N GLU A 312 -1.14 9.00 33.08
CA GLU A 312 -0.87 7.93 32.11
C GLU A 312 0.61 7.91 31.70
N LEU A 313 1.18 9.10 31.47
CA LEU A 313 2.57 9.24 31.03
C LEU A 313 3.57 8.82 32.11
N GLU A 314 3.30 9.14 33.38
CA GLU A 314 4.16 8.70 34.49
C GLU A 314 4.18 7.17 34.63
N GLN A 315 3.00 6.55 34.57
CA GLN A 315 2.90 5.09 34.64
C GLN A 315 3.59 4.42 33.45
N GLN A 316 3.29 4.87 32.22
CA GLN A 316 3.88 4.31 31.00
C GLN A 316 5.40 4.48 30.98
N SER A 317 5.89 5.68 31.31
CA SER A 317 7.34 5.96 31.34
C SER A 317 8.05 5.10 32.37
N ARG A 318 7.44 4.84 33.54
CA ARG A 318 8.02 3.96 34.55
C ARG A 318 8.16 2.53 34.03
N VAL A 319 7.11 1.97 33.42
CA VAL A 319 7.13 0.61 32.86
C VAL A 319 8.22 0.48 31.79
N VAL A 320 8.31 1.46 30.88
CA VAL A 320 9.36 1.45 29.84
C VAL A 320 10.76 1.54 30.42
N GLN A 321 10.98 2.32 31.48
CA GLN A 321 12.28 2.37 32.16
C GLN A 321 12.64 1.03 32.80
N GLU A 322 11.68 0.33 33.41
CA GLU A 322 11.90 -1.01 33.97
C GLU A 322 12.30 -1.99 32.86
N ILE A 323 11.56 -2.02 31.74
CA ILE A 323 11.90 -2.84 30.57
C ILE A 323 13.29 -2.50 30.02
N ALA A 324 13.61 -1.22 29.86
CA ALA A 324 14.89 -0.78 29.33
C ALA A 324 16.06 -1.23 30.23
N ARG A 325 15.92 -1.14 31.56
CA ARG A 325 16.92 -1.64 32.51
C ARG A 325 17.08 -3.16 32.44
N ASP A 326 15.99 -3.90 32.34
CA ASP A 326 16.01 -5.36 32.20
C ASP A 326 16.67 -5.81 30.90
N CYS A 327 16.53 -5.01 29.83
CA CYS A 327 17.23 -5.20 28.56
C CYS A 327 18.66 -4.66 28.55
N GLY A 328 19.18 -4.09 29.65
CA GLY A 328 20.57 -3.66 29.76
C GLY A 328 20.86 -2.21 29.32
N ALA A 329 19.88 -1.31 29.41
CA ALA A 329 20.11 0.13 29.24
C ALA A 329 21.13 0.62 30.27
N MET A 330 22.11 1.40 29.79
CA MET A 330 23.20 1.96 30.58
C MET A 330 22.80 3.30 31.20
N ASP A 331 22.24 4.16 30.35
CA ASP A 331 21.85 5.51 30.67
C ASP A 331 20.40 5.71 30.23
N ILE A 332 19.57 6.26 31.11
CA ILE A 332 18.18 6.61 30.80
C ILE A 332 17.96 8.05 31.24
N GLU A 333 17.70 8.91 30.27
CA GLU A 333 17.35 10.31 30.52
C GLU A 333 15.89 10.53 30.16
N VAL A 334 15.15 11.13 31.09
CA VAL A 334 13.71 11.39 30.96
C VAL A 334 13.49 12.90 30.98
N ALA A 335 12.84 13.41 29.95
CA ALA A 335 12.49 14.83 29.89
C ALA A 335 11.56 15.20 31.05
N SER A 336 11.93 16.24 31.79
CA SER A 336 11.12 16.81 32.89
C SER A 336 10.44 18.12 32.47
N SER A 337 10.83 18.70 31.33
CA SER A 337 10.25 19.90 30.75
C SER A 337 10.05 19.79 29.23
N ALA A 338 9.29 20.72 28.65
CA ALA A 338 9.15 20.82 27.20
C ALA A 338 10.47 21.17 26.50
N GLU A 339 11.37 21.88 27.19
CA GLU A 339 12.71 22.22 26.70
C GLU A 339 13.60 20.97 26.66
N ASP A 340 13.63 20.18 27.73
CA ASP A 340 14.36 18.90 27.80
C ASP A 340 13.88 17.97 26.69
N ARG A 341 12.55 17.86 26.50
CA ARG A 341 11.97 17.07 25.41
C ARG A 341 12.49 17.53 24.05
N LYS A 342 12.48 18.84 23.80
CA LYS A 342 13.00 19.40 22.55
C LYS A 342 14.49 19.11 22.38
N HIS A 343 15.27 19.16 23.46
CA HIS A 343 16.69 18.82 23.48
C HIS A 343 16.93 17.36 23.10
N LEU A 344 16.25 16.41 23.77
CA LEU A 344 16.35 14.97 23.46
C LEU A 344 16.03 14.65 22.00
N TRP A 345 15.05 15.35 21.43
CA TRP A 345 14.64 15.17 20.04
C TRP A 345 15.51 15.90 19.01
N SER A 346 16.33 16.86 19.43
CA SER A 346 17.08 17.72 18.50
C SER A 346 18.08 16.93 17.64
N GLY A 347 18.75 15.94 18.24
CA GLY A 347 19.63 15.02 17.51
C GLY A 347 18.85 14.24 16.45
N ARG A 348 17.73 13.61 16.83
CA ARG A 348 16.95 12.77 15.92
C ARG A 348 16.34 13.53 14.74
N HIS A 349 15.90 14.78 14.93
CA HIS A 349 15.37 15.61 13.83
C HIS A 349 16.46 16.10 12.86
N SER A 350 17.72 16.16 13.30
CA SER A 350 18.84 16.64 12.48
C SER A 350 19.59 15.54 11.73
N VAL A 351 19.22 14.26 11.92
CA VAL A 351 19.95 13.09 11.39
C VAL A 351 20.28 13.20 9.90
N TRP A 352 19.30 13.56 9.05
CA TRP A 352 19.55 13.69 7.60
C TRP A 352 20.69 14.68 7.30
N HIS A 353 20.60 15.90 7.81
CA HIS A 353 21.63 16.92 7.61
C HIS A 353 22.95 16.58 8.30
N ALA A 354 22.90 15.96 9.48
CA ALA A 354 24.08 15.54 10.23
C ALA A 354 24.89 14.48 9.46
N VAL A 355 24.22 13.51 8.84
CA VAL A 355 24.86 12.47 8.02
C VAL A 355 25.47 13.08 6.76
N LEU A 356 24.75 13.94 6.04
CA LEU A 356 25.29 14.61 4.84
C LEU A 356 26.51 15.49 5.17
N SER A 357 26.51 16.15 6.33
CA SER A 357 27.63 17.00 6.74
C SER A 357 28.95 16.25 6.95
N GLN A 358 28.92 14.92 7.09
CA GLN A 358 30.13 14.10 7.20
C GLN A 358 30.96 14.09 5.90
N VAL A 359 30.31 14.34 4.75
CA VAL A 359 30.97 14.36 3.44
C VAL A 359 30.62 15.68 2.72
N PRO A 360 31.59 16.60 2.56
CA PRO A 360 31.34 17.87 1.90
C PRO A 360 30.79 17.71 0.48
N ASN A 361 29.78 18.51 0.13
CA ASN A 361 29.10 18.50 -1.18
C ASN A 361 28.46 17.14 -1.54
N SER A 362 28.16 16.31 -0.55
CA SER A 362 27.45 15.04 -0.78
C SER A 362 25.94 15.24 -0.96
N ARG A 363 25.34 14.28 -1.67
CA ARG A 363 23.91 13.97 -1.69
C ARG A 363 23.64 12.79 -0.77
N GLY A 364 22.38 12.57 -0.41
CA GLY A 364 21.97 11.46 0.44
C GLY A 364 21.30 10.34 -0.33
N PHE A 365 21.68 9.11 -0.02
CA PHE A 365 20.91 7.93 -0.35
C PHE A 365 20.23 7.40 0.90
N SER A 366 18.92 7.15 0.83
CA SER A 366 18.14 6.57 1.92
C SER A 366 17.55 5.24 1.47
N ALA A 367 18.16 4.14 1.91
CA ALA A 367 17.51 2.84 1.80
C ALA A 367 16.50 2.68 2.93
N ASP A 368 15.33 2.12 2.62
CA ASP A 368 14.19 2.01 3.53
C ASP A 368 13.55 0.63 3.39
N VAL A 369 13.43 -0.09 4.51
CA VAL A 369 12.81 -1.42 4.61
C VAL A 369 12.06 -1.56 5.94
N ALA A 370 11.07 -2.46 5.98
CA ALA A 370 10.45 -2.85 7.24
C ALA A 370 10.39 -4.38 7.35
N VAL A 371 10.47 -4.89 8.58
CA VAL A 371 10.45 -6.32 8.89
C VAL A 371 9.54 -6.61 10.08
N PRO A 372 9.06 -7.86 10.25
CA PRO A 372 8.34 -8.25 11.46
C PRO A 372 9.18 -8.04 12.73
N PHE A 373 8.56 -7.71 13.86
CA PHE A 373 9.27 -7.42 15.11
C PHE A 373 10.20 -8.56 15.55
N SER A 374 9.75 -9.82 15.46
CA SER A 374 10.57 -11.03 15.72
C SER A 374 11.87 -11.11 14.90
N LYS A 375 11.95 -10.37 13.78
CA LYS A 375 13.11 -10.34 12.87
C LYS A 375 13.85 -9.02 12.86
N LEU A 376 13.38 -8.00 13.58
CA LEU A 376 13.96 -6.67 13.55
C LEU A 376 15.40 -6.65 14.08
N ALA A 377 15.65 -7.32 15.21
CA ALA A 377 16.98 -7.38 15.81
C ALA A 377 17.99 -8.08 14.88
N GLU A 378 17.59 -9.23 14.31
CA GLU A 378 18.37 -9.99 13.34
C GLU A 378 18.71 -9.12 12.11
N ALA A 379 17.69 -8.51 11.50
CA ALA A 379 17.85 -7.70 10.28
C ALA A 379 18.76 -6.48 10.49
N VAL A 380 18.61 -5.75 11.60
CA VAL A 380 19.41 -4.56 11.88
C VAL A 380 20.86 -4.92 12.21
N VAL A 381 21.10 -5.94 13.05
CA VAL A 381 22.46 -6.35 13.43
C VAL A 381 23.23 -6.89 12.21
N GLU A 382 22.58 -7.68 11.36
CA GLU A 382 23.20 -8.13 10.10
C GLU A 382 23.48 -6.97 9.15
N THR A 383 22.58 -5.98 9.08
CA THR A 383 22.78 -4.78 8.27
C THR A 383 23.95 -3.94 8.79
N GLN A 384 24.09 -3.82 10.12
CA GLN A 384 25.21 -3.13 10.75
C GLN A 384 26.54 -3.81 10.42
N LYS A 385 26.56 -5.15 10.41
CA LYS A 385 27.74 -5.92 9.99
C LYS A 385 28.07 -5.70 8.51
N ASP A 386 27.07 -5.84 7.64
CA ASP A 386 27.22 -5.63 6.20
C ASP A 386 27.72 -4.21 5.88
N MET A 387 27.25 -3.20 6.61
CA MET A 387 27.73 -1.82 6.48
C MET A 387 29.22 -1.70 6.82
N LYS A 388 29.65 -2.30 7.94
CA LYS A 388 31.08 -2.32 8.35
C LYS A 388 31.96 -3.02 7.31
N ASP A 389 31.45 -4.06 6.65
CA ASP A 389 32.18 -4.83 5.64
C ASP A 389 32.14 -4.17 4.23
N SER A 390 31.34 -3.12 4.02
CA SER A 390 31.07 -2.54 2.69
C SER A 390 31.98 -1.37 2.28
N ASP A 391 32.85 -0.88 3.18
CA ASP A 391 33.66 0.33 2.97
C ASP A 391 32.81 1.54 2.52
N LEU A 392 31.64 1.68 3.15
CA LEU A 392 30.71 2.79 2.98
C LEU A 392 30.62 3.56 4.31
N ILE A 393 30.53 4.89 4.21
CA ILE A 393 30.11 5.71 5.35
C ILE A 393 28.59 5.59 5.38
N GLY A 394 28.03 4.93 6.38
CA GLY A 394 26.60 4.76 6.48
C GLY A 394 26.11 4.64 7.90
N THR A 395 24.88 5.07 8.11
CA THR A 395 24.28 5.17 9.44
C THR A 395 22.91 4.52 9.44
N ILE A 396 22.56 3.84 10.53
CA ILE A 396 21.27 3.16 10.70
C ILE A 396 20.40 3.94 11.69
N VAL A 397 19.21 4.33 11.24
CA VAL A 397 18.19 5.05 12.01
C VAL A 397 16.84 4.42 11.72
N GLY A 398 15.88 4.39 12.65
CA GLY A 398 14.60 3.76 12.34
C GLY A 398 13.44 4.11 13.24
N HIS A 399 12.26 4.13 12.62
CA HIS A 399 10.95 4.10 13.26
C HIS A 399 10.66 2.69 13.79
N VAL A 400 11.46 2.20 14.73
CA VAL A 400 11.44 0.78 15.13
C VAL A 400 10.12 0.36 15.78
N GLY A 401 9.32 1.30 16.30
CA GLY A 401 7.97 1.04 16.83
C GLY A 401 6.96 0.47 15.83
N ASP A 402 7.22 0.56 14.53
CA ASP A 402 6.40 -0.10 13.50
C ASP A 402 7.19 -1.09 12.62
N GLY A 403 8.42 -1.43 13.03
CA GLY A 403 9.29 -2.42 12.38
C GLY A 403 10.13 -1.87 11.23
N ASN A 404 10.19 -0.54 11.05
CA ASN A 404 10.86 0.13 9.95
C ASN A 404 12.22 0.72 10.35
N PHE A 405 13.22 0.56 9.48
CA PHE A 405 14.51 1.21 9.62
C PHE A 405 15.09 1.62 8.26
N HIS A 406 15.98 2.60 8.34
CA HIS A 406 16.63 3.25 7.22
C HIS A 406 18.14 3.10 7.32
N VAL A 407 18.78 3.08 6.16
CA VAL A 407 20.22 3.21 6.04
C VAL A 407 20.53 4.44 5.19
N LEU A 408 21.19 5.41 5.80
CA LEU A 408 21.57 6.67 5.16
C LEU A 408 23.04 6.61 4.74
N ILE A 409 23.31 6.92 3.48
CA ILE A 409 24.65 6.87 2.89
C ILE A 409 24.88 8.19 2.12
N PRO A 410 25.80 9.06 2.57
CA PRO A 410 26.21 10.22 1.79
C PRO A 410 27.07 9.76 0.59
N PHE A 411 26.84 10.35 -0.57
CA PHE A 411 27.59 10.04 -1.81
C PHE A 411 27.82 11.30 -2.65
N THR A 412 28.76 11.22 -3.61
CA THR A 412 29.01 12.26 -4.62
C THR A 412 28.85 11.69 -6.03
N ASP A 413 28.34 12.49 -6.98
CA ASP A 413 28.03 12.03 -8.34
C ASP A 413 29.27 11.66 -9.18
N ASP A 414 30.46 12.12 -8.77
CA ASP A 414 31.73 11.86 -9.46
C ASP A 414 32.32 10.48 -9.15
N ASN A 415 31.86 9.81 -8.08
CA ASN A 415 32.40 8.53 -7.64
C ASN A 415 31.50 7.34 -8.04
N LYS A 416 31.62 6.90 -9.29
CA LYS A 416 30.84 5.78 -9.85
C LYS A 416 31.05 4.45 -9.13
N GLU A 417 32.25 4.19 -8.60
CA GLU A 417 32.55 2.98 -7.85
C GLU A 417 31.80 2.96 -6.51
N HIS A 418 31.80 4.09 -5.79
CA HIS A 418 31.04 4.26 -4.57
C HIS A 418 29.53 4.08 -4.80
N LEU A 419 28.99 4.69 -5.87
CA LEU A 419 27.59 4.48 -6.29
C LEU A 419 27.28 3.00 -6.59
N GLY A 420 28.20 2.28 -7.22
CA GLY A 420 28.07 0.83 -7.47
C GLY A 420 27.96 0.04 -6.16
N ARG A 421 28.89 0.25 -5.24
CA ARG A 421 28.89 -0.40 -3.91
C ARG A 421 27.64 -0.08 -3.10
N MET A 422 27.18 1.17 -3.13
CA MET A 422 25.93 1.62 -2.50
C MET A 422 24.71 0.86 -3.04
N LYS A 423 24.60 0.72 -4.37
CA LYS A 423 23.51 -0.04 -5.01
C LYS A 423 23.56 -1.53 -4.66
N GLU A 424 24.74 -2.13 -4.62
CA GLU A 424 24.93 -3.52 -4.20
C GLU A 424 24.55 -3.73 -2.73
N PHE A 425 24.94 -2.81 -1.85
CA PHE A 425 24.54 -2.82 -0.44
C PHE A 425 23.02 -2.72 -0.30
N SER A 426 22.38 -1.77 -0.99
CA SER A 426 20.92 -1.62 -0.99
C SER A 426 20.21 -2.90 -1.45
N HIS A 427 20.73 -3.55 -2.51
CA HIS A 427 20.19 -4.82 -2.99
C HIS A 427 20.25 -5.93 -1.93
N ARG A 428 21.37 -6.05 -1.20
CA ARG A 428 21.52 -7.02 -0.10
C ARG A 428 20.56 -6.71 1.04
N LEU A 429 20.42 -5.44 1.42
CA LEU A 429 19.49 -4.99 2.46
C LEU A 429 18.03 -5.33 2.13
N VAL A 430 17.57 -4.97 0.92
CA VAL A 430 16.19 -5.26 0.49
C VAL A 430 15.95 -6.77 0.44
N THR A 431 16.89 -7.54 -0.12
CA THR A 431 16.76 -9.00 -0.20
C THR A 431 16.72 -9.64 1.19
N ARG A 432 17.53 -9.15 2.15
CA ARG A 432 17.49 -9.57 3.55
C ARG A 432 16.11 -9.29 4.17
N ALA A 433 15.59 -8.08 4.01
CA ALA A 433 14.28 -7.70 4.54
C ALA A 433 13.16 -8.60 3.99
N LEU A 434 13.13 -8.84 2.67
CA LEU A 434 12.16 -9.74 2.05
C LEU A 434 12.28 -11.18 2.56
N ALA A 435 13.52 -11.68 2.76
CA ALA A 435 13.74 -13.01 3.33
C ALA A 435 13.24 -13.14 4.77
N CYS A 436 13.24 -12.05 5.55
CA CYS A 436 12.63 -11.98 6.87
C CYS A 436 11.08 -11.92 6.85
N GLY A 437 10.44 -11.98 5.68
CA GLY A 437 9.00 -11.73 5.52
C GLY A 437 8.63 -10.25 5.62
N GLY A 438 9.62 -9.38 5.38
CA GLY A 438 9.53 -7.93 5.37
C GLY A 438 8.96 -7.34 4.08
N THR A 439 9.25 -6.06 3.85
CA THR A 439 8.89 -5.31 2.65
C THR A 439 10.10 -4.56 2.08
N CYS A 440 10.15 -4.38 0.77
CA CYS A 440 11.21 -3.63 0.09
C CYS A 440 11.13 -2.12 0.30
N THR A 441 10.01 -1.63 0.83
CA THR A 441 9.83 -0.23 1.21
C THR A 441 8.86 -0.11 2.39
N GLY A 442 9.34 0.46 3.49
CA GLY A 442 8.50 0.79 4.63
C GLY A 442 7.58 1.97 4.33
N GLU A 443 8.10 3.00 3.67
CA GLU A 443 7.39 4.26 3.49
C GLU A 443 7.64 5.03 2.19
N HIS A 444 8.83 4.93 1.58
CA HIS A 444 9.17 5.83 0.46
C HIS A 444 8.44 5.51 -0.85
N GLY A 445 7.98 4.27 -1.03
CA GLY A 445 7.34 3.80 -2.27
C GLY A 445 8.32 3.08 -3.19
N ILE A 446 7.87 2.77 -4.40
CA ILE A 446 8.62 2.06 -5.41
C ILE A 446 9.35 3.03 -6.35
N GLY A 447 8.65 4.07 -6.80
CA GLY A 447 9.15 5.06 -7.74
C GLY A 447 9.77 4.40 -8.97
N ILE A 448 10.98 4.86 -9.33
CA ILE A 448 11.81 4.23 -10.37
C ILE A 448 12.91 3.33 -9.77
N GLY A 449 13.30 3.58 -8.51
CA GLY A 449 14.45 2.94 -7.88
C GLY A 449 14.22 1.49 -7.45
N LYS A 450 12.98 1.11 -7.11
CA LYS A 450 12.67 -0.19 -6.50
C LYS A 450 11.78 -1.10 -7.35
N MET A 451 11.56 -0.77 -8.63
CA MET A 451 10.67 -1.55 -9.52
C MET A 451 11.07 -3.04 -9.63
N ASP A 452 12.36 -3.36 -9.49
CA ASP A 452 12.85 -4.76 -9.50
C ASP A 452 12.40 -5.58 -8.30
N TYR A 453 12.14 -4.93 -7.17
CA TYR A 453 11.79 -5.61 -5.92
C TYR A 453 10.29 -5.88 -5.80
N LEU A 454 9.45 -5.14 -6.53
CA LEU A 454 8.00 -5.31 -6.49
C LEU A 454 7.57 -6.74 -6.91
N PRO A 455 8.09 -7.33 -8.02
CA PRO A 455 7.83 -8.75 -8.34
C PRO A 455 8.42 -9.74 -7.33
N MET A 456 9.54 -9.39 -6.67
CA MET A 456 10.12 -10.24 -5.63
C MET A 456 9.24 -10.31 -4.39
N GLU A 457 8.58 -9.21 -4.03
CA GLU A 457 7.68 -9.14 -2.87
C GLU A 457 6.29 -9.71 -3.18
N HIS A 458 5.69 -9.35 -4.31
CA HIS A 458 4.29 -9.62 -4.60
C HIS A 458 4.02 -10.74 -5.60
N GLY A 459 5.03 -11.23 -6.32
CA GLY A 459 4.88 -12.28 -7.32
C GLY A 459 3.78 -11.96 -8.35
N GLU A 460 2.85 -12.90 -8.56
CA GLU A 460 1.75 -12.77 -9.53
C GLU A 460 0.80 -11.60 -9.23
N ALA A 461 0.75 -11.10 -7.99
CA ALA A 461 -0.13 -9.98 -7.66
C ALA A 461 0.25 -8.69 -8.42
N VAL A 462 1.51 -8.57 -8.88
CA VAL A 462 1.96 -7.46 -9.74
C VAL A 462 1.20 -7.41 -11.07
N ASP A 463 0.83 -8.55 -11.65
CA ASP A 463 0.05 -8.59 -12.89
C ASP A 463 -1.38 -8.04 -12.70
N PHE A 464 -1.94 -8.21 -11.51
CA PHE A 464 -3.23 -7.62 -11.14
C PHE A 464 -3.13 -6.12 -10.91
N MET A 465 -2.04 -5.65 -10.29
CA MET A 465 -1.78 -4.21 -10.19
C MET A 465 -1.67 -3.59 -11.59
N HIS A 466 -0.97 -4.25 -12.52
CA HIS A 466 -0.94 -3.84 -13.92
C HIS A 466 -2.31 -3.84 -14.59
N THR A 467 -3.14 -4.85 -14.33
CA THR A 467 -4.51 -4.93 -14.87
C THR A 467 -5.35 -3.75 -14.40
N ILE A 468 -5.25 -3.38 -13.12
CA ILE A 468 -5.90 -2.19 -12.57
C ILE A 468 -5.38 -0.92 -13.25
N LYS A 469 -4.06 -0.77 -13.38
CA LYS A 469 -3.44 0.36 -14.08
C LYS A 469 -4.00 0.51 -15.49
N LYS A 470 -4.10 -0.59 -16.25
CA LYS A 470 -4.65 -0.58 -17.61
C LYS A 470 -6.14 -0.30 -17.68
N ALA A 471 -6.91 -0.75 -16.70
CA ALA A 471 -8.34 -0.46 -16.62
C ALA A 471 -8.61 1.03 -16.32
N LEU A 472 -7.78 1.67 -15.49
CA LEU A 472 -7.98 3.05 -15.05
C LEU A 472 -7.23 4.09 -15.91
N ASP A 473 -6.13 3.70 -16.56
CA ASP A 473 -5.33 4.51 -17.47
C ASP A 473 -4.90 3.70 -18.70
N PRO A 474 -5.83 3.47 -19.66
CA PRO A 474 -5.54 2.68 -20.85
C PRO A 474 -4.51 3.33 -21.80
N LEU A 475 -4.31 4.65 -21.69
CA LEU A 475 -3.39 5.44 -22.53
C LEU A 475 -1.98 5.56 -21.95
N ASP A 476 -1.76 5.01 -20.75
CA ASP A 476 -0.49 5.12 -20.01
C ASP A 476 -0.02 6.58 -19.88
N ILE A 477 -0.91 7.52 -19.58
CA ILE A 477 -0.53 8.93 -19.45
C ILE A 477 -0.20 9.32 -18.00
N LEU A 478 -0.78 8.67 -17.00
CA LEU A 478 -0.60 9.05 -15.60
C LEU A 478 0.69 8.46 -15.02
N ASN A 479 1.60 9.37 -14.65
CA ASN A 479 2.92 9.14 -14.06
C ASN A 479 3.66 7.93 -14.65
N LEU A 480 3.79 7.92 -15.98
CA LEU A 480 4.36 6.78 -16.70
C LEU A 480 5.83 6.52 -16.32
N GLY A 481 6.19 5.24 -16.26
CA GLY A 481 7.56 4.76 -15.99
C GLY A 481 7.90 4.57 -14.52
N LYS A 482 6.91 4.61 -13.63
CA LYS A 482 7.05 4.39 -12.17
C LYS A 482 6.25 3.15 -11.75
N ILE A 483 6.62 2.57 -10.61
CA ILE A 483 6.09 1.32 -10.02
C ILE A 483 6.38 0.08 -10.88
N PHE A 484 6.14 0.16 -12.19
CA PHE A 484 6.27 -0.94 -13.11
C PHE A 484 7.16 -0.62 -14.30
N TYR A 485 7.84 -1.64 -14.79
CA TYR A 485 8.36 -1.63 -16.14
C TYR A 485 7.23 -1.73 -17.16
N GLY A 486 7.42 -1.13 -18.33
CA GLY A 486 6.48 -1.32 -19.43
C GLY A 486 6.55 -2.78 -19.87
N LYS A 487 5.38 -3.39 -20.12
CA LYS A 487 5.35 -4.69 -20.77
C LYS A 487 5.81 -4.49 -22.22
N ALA A 488 6.86 -5.19 -22.64
CA ALA A 488 7.16 -5.32 -24.06
C ALA A 488 5.88 -5.83 -24.74
N ALA A 489 5.35 -5.09 -25.71
CA ALA A 489 4.23 -5.56 -26.52
C ALA A 489 4.58 -6.97 -27.04
N ASN A 490 3.78 -7.98 -26.66
CA ASN A 490 3.90 -9.42 -26.90
C ASN A 490 4.22 -10.30 -25.68
N ILE A 491 3.21 -10.56 -24.85
CA ILE A 491 2.99 -11.90 -24.30
C ILE A 491 1.57 -12.30 -24.71
N ARG A 492 1.47 -13.14 -25.74
CA ARG A 492 0.23 -13.83 -26.09
C ARG A 492 -0.13 -14.73 -24.90
N ILE A 493 -1.08 -14.31 -24.07
CA ILE A 493 -1.83 -15.25 -23.24
C ILE A 493 -2.72 -16.03 -24.22
N THR A 494 -2.38 -17.29 -24.42
CA THR A 494 -3.13 -18.20 -25.27
C THR A 494 -4.51 -18.46 -24.65
N ALA A 495 -5.52 -17.78 -25.18
CA ALA A 495 -6.90 -18.26 -25.20
C ALA A 495 -7.32 -18.41 -26.66
N PRO A 496 -7.93 -19.53 -27.09
CA PRO A 496 -8.17 -19.81 -28.49
C PRO A 496 -9.45 -19.10 -28.94
N LEU A 497 -9.34 -17.89 -29.50
CA LEU A 497 -10.44 -17.25 -30.26
C LEU A 497 -9.95 -16.06 -31.08
N THR A 498 -8.84 -16.19 -31.81
CA THR A 498 -8.41 -15.17 -32.80
C THR A 498 -7.82 -15.80 -34.05
N HIS A 499 -8.64 -16.60 -34.74
CA HIS A 499 -8.33 -17.07 -36.10
C HIS A 499 -9.37 -16.59 -37.14
N HIS A 500 -9.86 -15.35 -37.05
CA HIS A 500 -10.67 -14.76 -38.14
C HIS A 500 -10.44 -13.28 -38.45
N LEU A 501 -9.57 -12.56 -37.74
CA LEU A 501 -9.34 -11.12 -38.00
C LEU A 501 -8.24 -10.81 -39.02
N SER A 502 -7.34 -11.75 -39.34
CA SER A 502 -6.28 -11.53 -40.34
C SER A 502 -6.73 -11.67 -41.80
N VAL A 503 -7.91 -12.28 -42.04
CA VAL A 503 -8.44 -12.49 -43.39
C VAL A 503 -9.33 -11.32 -43.85
N ILE A 504 -9.93 -10.58 -42.90
CA ILE A 504 -10.81 -9.44 -43.21
C ILE A 504 -10.00 -8.20 -43.64
N SER A 505 -8.81 -8.01 -43.10
CA SER A 505 -7.94 -6.86 -43.45
C SER A 505 -7.39 -6.91 -44.88
N PHE A 506 -7.27 -8.10 -45.48
CA PHE A 506 -6.78 -8.25 -46.86
C PHE A 506 -7.88 -8.08 -47.92
N LEU A 507 -9.15 -8.36 -47.58
CA LEU A 507 -10.28 -8.13 -48.49
C LEU A 507 -10.78 -6.68 -48.44
N ALA A 508 -10.61 -5.97 -47.32
CA ALA A 508 -11.04 -4.57 -47.18
C ALA A 508 -10.14 -3.57 -47.94
N ALA A 509 -8.85 -3.88 -48.12
CA ALA A 509 -7.91 -3.02 -48.85
C ALA A 509 -8.20 -2.95 -50.38
N GLY A 510 -8.86 -3.96 -50.95
CA GLY A 510 -9.22 -4.00 -52.37
C GLY A 510 -10.49 -3.19 -52.72
N LEU A 511 -11.38 -2.99 -51.75
CA LEU A 511 -12.66 -2.27 -51.96
C LEU A 511 -12.59 -0.77 -51.61
N ALA A 512 -11.50 -0.32 -50.98
CA ALA A 512 -11.34 1.04 -50.46
C ALA A 512 -11.06 2.13 -51.51
N SER A 513 -10.87 1.78 -52.79
CA SER A 513 -10.66 2.80 -53.84
C SER A 513 -11.95 3.32 -54.48
N GLN A 514 -13.13 2.79 -54.13
CA GLN A 514 -14.39 3.11 -54.85
C GLN A 514 -15.46 3.85 -54.04
N CYS A 515 -15.39 3.91 -52.71
CA CYS A 515 -16.43 4.53 -51.89
C CYS A 515 -15.82 5.51 -50.89
N GLY A 516 -15.91 6.82 -51.17
CA GLY A 516 -15.37 7.92 -50.37
C GLY A 516 -15.96 8.05 -48.96
N VAL A 517 -15.71 7.08 -48.09
CA VAL A 517 -16.11 7.08 -46.69
C VAL A 517 -14.92 7.50 -45.82
N ASN A 518 -15.17 8.41 -44.89
CA ASN A 518 -14.15 8.91 -43.95
C ASN A 518 -13.82 7.84 -42.89
N TRP A 519 -12.80 7.02 -43.19
CA TRP A 519 -12.35 5.91 -42.34
C TRP A 519 -11.79 6.36 -40.99
N SER A 520 -11.38 7.62 -40.79
CA SER A 520 -10.84 8.07 -39.49
C SER A 520 -11.92 8.06 -38.39
N ALA A 521 -13.16 8.42 -38.73
CA ALA A 521 -14.29 8.37 -37.80
C ALA A 521 -14.73 6.94 -37.48
N LEU A 522 -14.69 6.05 -38.47
CA LEU A 522 -15.02 4.62 -38.31
C LEU A 522 -13.93 3.85 -37.56
N LEU A 523 -12.65 4.19 -37.75
CA LEU A 523 -11.56 3.61 -36.96
C LEU A 523 -11.64 4.08 -35.50
N HIS A 524 -11.90 5.37 -35.24
CA HIS A 524 -12.12 5.85 -33.87
C HIS A 524 -13.33 5.19 -33.20
N ALA A 525 -14.44 5.00 -33.94
CA ALA A 525 -15.61 4.28 -33.44
C ALA A 525 -15.34 2.78 -33.21
N ALA A 526 -14.57 2.12 -34.10
CA ALA A 526 -14.22 0.71 -33.98
C ALA A 526 -13.19 0.46 -32.87
N LEU A 527 -12.22 1.36 -32.66
CA LEU A 527 -11.32 1.34 -31.52
C LEU A 527 -12.11 1.55 -30.21
N PHE A 528 -13.03 2.51 -30.17
CA PHE A 528 -13.92 2.67 -29.01
C PHE A 528 -14.78 1.43 -28.75
N ALA A 529 -15.28 0.75 -29.80
CA ALA A 529 -16.11 -0.45 -29.67
C ALA A 529 -15.32 -1.73 -29.31
N VAL A 530 -14.03 -1.81 -29.65
CA VAL A 530 -13.15 -2.94 -29.25
C VAL A 530 -12.65 -2.77 -27.81
N PHE A 531 -12.50 -1.54 -27.32
CA PHE A 531 -12.12 -1.26 -25.93
C PHE A 531 -13.31 -1.12 -24.97
N ALA A 532 -14.49 -0.77 -25.47
CA ALA A 532 -15.76 -0.95 -24.77
C ALA A 532 -16.26 -2.37 -25.03
N ALA A 533 -15.66 -3.37 -24.38
CA ALA A 533 -16.36 -4.65 -24.25
C ALA A 533 -17.77 -4.33 -23.73
N PRO A 534 -18.85 -4.69 -24.44
CA PRO A 534 -20.18 -4.45 -23.93
C PRO A 534 -20.21 -5.15 -22.58
N ILE A 535 -20.57 -4.42 -21.52
CA ILE A 535 -20.97 -5.03 -20.25
C ILE A 535 -21.99 -6.08 -20.66
N ARG A 536 -21.58 -7.36 -20.67
CA ARG A 536 -22.47 -8.46 -21.05
C ARG A 536 -23.72 -8.28 -20.21
N SER A 537 -24.87 -8.25 -20.86
CA SER A 537 -26.16 -8.07 -20.19
C SER A 537 -26.19 -8.92 -18.92
N LEU A 538 -26.17 -8.27 -17.76
CA LEU A 538 -26.15 -8.91 -16.44
C LEU A 538 -27.44 -9.70 -16.16
N SER A 539 -28.34 -9.86 -17.14
CA SER A 539 -29.70 -10.35 -16.97
C SER A 539 -29.93 -11.81 -17.38
N THR A 540 -28.96 -12.51 -17.96
CA THR A 540 -29.14 -13.92 -18.35
C THR A 540 -28.65 -14.85 -17.24
N HIS A 541 -29.52 -15.76 -16.77
CA HIS A 541 -29.13 -16.89 -15.91
C HIS A 541 -27.99 -17.67 -16.57
N ARG A 542 -26.96 -18.02 -15.81
CA ARG A 542 -25.76 -18.73 -16.27
C ARG A 542 -25.61 -20.04 -15.50
N THR A 543 -26.64 -20.88 -15.65
CA THR A 543 -26.68 -22.20 -15.02
C THR A 543 -25.46 -23.03 -15.41
N ALA A 544 -24.89 -23.76 -14.45
CA ALA A 544 -23.80 -24.68 -14.71
C ALA A 544 -24.21 -25.75 -15.73
N SER A 545 -23.39 -25.94 -16.77
CA SER A 545 -23.65 -26.98 -17.77
C SER A 545 -23.45 -28.39 -17.17
N PRO A 546 -24.14 -29.43 -17.68
CA PRO A 546 -23.88 -30.81 -17.27
C PRO A 546 -22.40 -31.21 -17.38
N GLU A 547 -21.69 -30.71 -18.39
CA GLU A 547 -20.26 -30.93 -18.59
C GLU A 547 -19.43 -30.28 -17.48
N THR A 548 -19.76 -29.06 -17.08
CA THR A 548 -19.14 -28.37 -15.93
C THR A 548 -19.33 -29.18 -14.65
N ILE A 549 -20.55 -29.63 -14.38
CA ILE A 549 -20.86 -30.45 -13.19
C ILE A 549 -20.11 -31.78 -13.22
N SER A 550 -20.04 -32.46 -14.37
CA SER A 550 -19.29 -33.71 -14.53
C SER A 550 -17.80 -33.49 -14.24
N THR A 551 -17.20 -32.43 -14.81
CA THR A 551 -15.78 -32.11 -14.61
C THR A 551 -15.49 -31.79 -13.14
N LEU A 552 -16.38 -31.06 -12.47
CA LEU A 552 -16.25 -30.78 -11.04
C LEU A 552 -16.43 -32.06 -10.19
N LYS A 553 -17.28 -33.01 -10.63
CA LYS A 553 -17.49 -34.29 -9.95
C LYS A 553 -16.26 -35.18 -10.07
N GLU A 554 -15.57 -35.16 -11.20
CA GLU A 554 -14.27 -35.83 -11.38
C GLU A 554 -13.19 -35.24 -10.46
N LEU A 555 -13.17 -33.92 -10.28
CA LEU A 555 -12.22 -33.24 -9.41
C LEU A 555 -12.47 -33.52 -7.92
N LEU A 556 -13.72 -33.39 -7.46
CA LEU A 556 -14.05 -33.37 -6.03
C LEU A 556 -14.66 -34.69 -5.52
N GLY A 557 -15.07 -35.59 -6.41
CA GLY A 557 -15.77 -36.81 -6.05
C GLY A 557 -17.05 -36.51 -5.27
N ASP A 558 -17.21 -37.13 -4.10
CA ASP A 558 -18.40 -36.95 -3.25
C ASP A 558 -18.48 -35.59 -2.55
N ARG A 559 -17.43 -34.77 -2.64
CA ARG A 559 -17.42 -33.38 -2.17
C ARG A 559 -18.04 -32.39 -3.16
N LEU A 560 -18.59 -32.86 -4.28
CA LEU A 560 -19.54 -32.09 -5.09
C LEU A 560 -20.97 -32.60 -4.84
N SER A 561 -21.86 -31.69 -4.42
CA SER A 561 -23.26 -32.00 -4.16
C SER A 561 -24.20 -31.22 -5.08
N THR A 562 -25.20 -31.91 -5.60
CA THR A 562 -26.37 -31.34 -6.29
C THR A 562 -27.67 -31.67 -5.53
N SER A 563 -27.57 -32.11 -4.27
CA SER A 563 -28.74 -32.51 -3.49
C SER A 563 -29.54 -31.28 -3.05
N ARG A 564 -30.87 -31.34 -3.22
CA ARG A 564 -31.75 -30.20 -2.99
C ARG A 564 -31.58 -29.56 -1.61
N SER A 565 -31.41 -30.35 -0.55
CA SER A 565 -31.22 -29.84 0.81
C SER A 565 -29.93 -29.03 0.96
N VAL A 566 -28.83 -29.48 0.35
CA VAL A 566 -27.55 -28.77 0.36
C VAL A 566 -27.64 -27.50 -0.47
N LEU A 567 -28.29 -27.55 -1.64
CA LEU A 567 -28.51 -26.35 -2.45
C LEU A 567 -29.36 -25.30 -1.71
N GLU A 568 -30.44 -25.72 -1.04
CA GLU A 568 -31.30 -24.84 -0.24
C GLU A 568 -30.54 -24.20 0.94
N GLN A 569 -29.71 -24.98 1.65
CA GLN A 569 -28.85 -24.45 2.72
C GLN A 569 -27.89 -23.37 2.20
N HIS A 570 -27.25 -23.61 1.05
CA HIS A 570 -26.31 -22.66 0.44
C HIS A 570 -26.98 -21.45 -0.22
N GLY A 571 -28.30 -21.50 -0.41
CA GLY A 571 -29.11 -20.36 -0.86
C GLY A 571 -29.76 -19.58 0.28
N THR A 572 -29.60 -20.01 1.54
CA THR A 572 -30.27 -19.45 2.73
C THR A 572 -29.27 -18.75 3.63
N ASP A 573 -29.52 -17.48 3.95
CA ASP A 573 -28.80 -16.72 4.96
C ASP A 573 -29.78 -16.08 5.97
N GLU A 574 -29.28 -15.19 6.83
CA GLU A 574 -30.07 -14.51 7.85
C GLU A 574 -30.85 -13.30 7.30
N SER A 575 -30.83 -13.07 5.98
CA SER A 575 -31.55 -11.97 5.35
C SER A 575 -33.04 -12.25 5.18
N TYR A 576 -33.83 -11.20 4.96
CA TYR A 576 -35.27 -11.30 4.69
C TYR A 576 -35.59 -11.70 3.23
N HIS A 577 -34.58 -11.89 2.39
CA HIS A 577 -34.78 -12.10 0.96
C HIS A 577 -35.15 -13.55 0.63
N LYS A 578 -35.80 -13.75 -0.53
CA LYS A 578 -36.17 -15.10 -1.00
C LYS A 578 -34.92 -15.95 -1.30
N VAL A 579 -34.88 -17.16 -0.75
CA VAL A 579 -33.85 -18.19 -1.00
C VAL A 579 -33.63 -18.39 -2.51
N THR A 580 -32.36 -18.38 -2.94
CA THR A 580 -32.00 -18.64 -4.34
C THR A 580 -30.81 -19.60 -4.37
N PRO A 581 -31.07 -20.92 -4.53
CA PRO A 581 -30.05 -21.95 -4.41
C PRO A 581 -29.09 -21.96 -5.62
N PRO A 582 -27.82 -22.37 -5.43
CA PRO A 582 -26.88 -22.62 -6.54
C PRO A 582 -27.25 -23.89 -7.31
N ASP A 583 -26.59 -24.12 -8.44
CA ASP A 583 -26.75 -25.35 -9.24
C ASP A 583 -26.03 -26.55 -8.61
N ALA A 584 -24.90 -26.29 -7.95
CA ALA A 584 -24.14 -27.27 -7.17
C ALA A 584 -23.33 -26.59 -6.07
N VAL A 585 -22.91 -27.40 -5.08
CA VAL A 585 -22.02 -26.98 -3.98
C VAL A 585 -20.74 -27.80 -4.05
N ALA A 586 -19.61 -27.10 -4.09
CA ALA A 586 -18.25 -27.65 -4.09
C ALA A 586 -17.63 -27.48 -2.70
N PHE A 587 -17.45 -28.58 -1.97
CA PHE A 587 -16.80 -28.61 -0.66
C PHE A 587 -15.28 -28.74 -0.82
N VAL A 588 -14.58 -27.62 -0.70
CA VAL A 588 -13.13 -27.53 -0.91
C VAL A 588 -12.35 -27.61 0.41
N GLU A 589 -11.12 -28.13 0.34
CA GLU A 589 -10.25 -28.32 1.50
C GLU A 589 -8.88 -27.63 1.35
N SER A 590 -8.59 -27.08 0.16
CA SER A 590 -7.32 -26.43 -0.15
C SER A 590 -7.46 -25.26 -1.13
N THR A 591 -6.46 -24.36 -1.13
CA THR A 591 -6.40 -23.24 -2.08
C THR A 591 -6.28 -23.73 -3.52
N GLU A 592 -5.59 -24.85 -3.74
CA GLU A 592 -5.41 -25.49 -5.04
C GLU A 592 -6.74 -25.99 -5.61
N GLU A 593 -7.59 -26.59 -4.79
CA GLU A 593 -8.93 -27.01 -5.21
C GLU A 593 -9.81 -25.82 -5.57
N VAL A 594 -9.78 -24.73 -4.79
CA VAL A 594 -10.47 -23.47 -5.15
C VAL A 594 -10.01 -22.97 -6.51
N SER A 595 -8.69 -22.94 -6.75
CA SER A 595 -8.10 -22.57 -8.05
C SER A 595 -8.62 -23.44 -9.19
N GLN A 596 -8.67 -24.76 -9.01
CA GLN A 596 -9.14 -25.69 -10.04
C GLN A 596 -10.64 -25.54 -10.31
N VAL A 597 -11.46 -25.42 -9.27
CA VAL A 597 -12.91 -25.18 -9.39
C VAL A 597 -13.16 -23.87 -10.17
N ILE A 598 -12.47 -22.79 -9.82
CA ILE A 598 -12.60 -21.51 -10.51
C ILE A 598 -12.14 -21.61 -11.96
N LYS A 599 -11.03 -22.31 -12.28
CA LYS A 599 -10.60 -22.53 -13.67
C LYS A 599 -11.65 -23.25 -14.51
N ILE A 600 -12.25 -24.30 -13.97
CA ILE A 600 -13.32 -25.05 -14.63
C ILE A 600 -14.52 -24.13 -14.89
N CYS A 601 -14.96 -23.38 -13.88
CA CYS A 601 -16.10 -22.46 -14.00
C CYS A 601 -15.81 -21.29 -14.95
N ALA A 602 -14.60 -20.74 -14.93
CA ALA A 602 -14.17 -19.67 -15.81
C ALA A 602 -14.18 -20.10 -17.29
N ALA A 603 -13.74 -21.33 -17.58
CA ALA A 603 -13.75 -21.89 -18.93
C ALA A 603 -15.17 -22.04 -19.50
N SER A 604 -16.17 -22.33 -18.65
CA SER A 604 -17.58 -22.43 -19.04
C SER A 604 -18.38 -21.13 -18.85
N GLY A 605 -17.78 -20.08 -18.29
CA GLY A 605 -18.47 -18.84 -17.93
C GLY A 605 -19.51 -18.99 -16.81
N THR A 606 -19.38 -20.03 -15.99
CA THR A 606 -20.27 -20.34 -14.86
C THR A 606 -19.93 -19.45 -13.65
N PRO A 607 -20.92 -18.78 -13.00
CA PRO A 607 -20.68 -18.00 -11.80
C PRO A 607 -20.18 -18.84 -10.63
N VAL A 608 -19.37 -18.25 -9.77
CA VAL A 608 -18.91 -18.85 -8.52
C VAL A 608 -19.31 -17.97 -7.34
N ILE A 609 -19.72 -18.59 -6.24
CA ILE A 609 -20.21 -17.89 -5.04
C ILE A 609 -19.48 -18.44 -3.82
N PRO A 610 -18.56 -17.69 -3.20
CA PRO A 610 -17.88 -18.16 -1.99
C PRO A 610 -18.88 -18.25 -0.83
N PHE A 611 -18.83 -19.37 -0.12
CA PHE A 611 -19.68 -19.65 1.04
C PHE A 611 -18.82 -19.95 2.27
N GLY A 612 -19.19 -19.33 3.40
CA GLY A 612 -18.54 -19.50 4.70
C GLY A 612 -19.52 -20.06 5.73
N ALA A 613 -19.88 -19.26 6.73
CA ALA A 613 -20.82 -19.68 7.78
C ALA A 613 -22.31 -19.47 7.46
N GLY A 614 -22.65 -18.84 6.33
CA GLY A 614 -24.04 -18.51 5.96
C GLY A 614 -24.70 -17.39 6.79
N SER A 615 -23.97 -16.72 7.68
CA SER A 615 -24.50 -15.70 8.61
C SER A 615 -24.65 -14.29 7.98
N SER A 616 -24.92 -14.21 6.68
CA SER A 616 -25.05 -12.93 5.97
C SER A 616 -26.43 -12.33 6.21
N LEU A 617 -26.50 -11.00 6.37
CA LEU A 617 -27.78 -10.26 6.49
C LEU A 617 -28.24 -9.60 5.18
N GLU A 618 -27.42 -9.65 4.12
CA GLU A 618 -27.60 -8.88 2.88
C GLU A 618 -27.56 -9.76 1.62
N LYS A 619 -27.85 -11.06 1.75
CA LYS A 619 -27.97 -11.98 0.61
C LYS A 619 -26.71 -12.23 -0.23
N HIS A 620 -25.52 -11.93 0.30
CA HIS A 620 -24.24 -12.09 -0.41
C HIS A 620 -23.99 -13.50 -0.97
N ILE A 621 -24.55 -14.54 -0.34
CA ILE A 621 -24.38 -15.95 -0.78
C ILE A 621 -25.40 -16.39 -1.85
N SER A 622 -26.27 -15.48 -2.30
CA SER A 622 -27.38 -15.85 -3.20
C SER A 622 -26.93 -16.13 -4.63
N ALA A 623 -27.34 -17.27 -5.17
CA ALA A 623 -27.09 -17.65 -6.55
C ALA A 623 -28.09 -17.02 -7.54
N THR A 624 -28.16 -15.69 -7.58
CA THR A 624 -29.15 -14.93 -8.37
C THR A 624 -29.11 -15.28 -9.87
N PHE A 625 -27.97 -15.74 -10.37
CA PHE A 625 -27.80 -16.16 -11.77
C PHE A 625 -27.45 -17.64 -11.91
N GLY A 626 -27.73 -18.48 -10.90
CA GLY A 626 -27.22 -19.84 -10.80
C GLY A 626 -25.72 -19.83 -10.49
N GLY A 627 -25.05 -20.95 -10.76
CA GLY A 627 -23.62 -21.13 -10.57
C GLY A 627 -23.26 -22.13 -9.48
N ILE A 628 -21.97 -22.13 -9.12
CA ILE A 628 -21.38 -23.06 -8.16
C ILE A 628 -21.12 -22.32 -6.85
N SER A 629 -21.67 -22.80 -5.75
CA SER A 629 -21.26 -22.34 -4.42
C SER A 629 -19.98 -23.07 -4.02
N ILE A 630 -18.95 -22.31 -3.64
CA ILE A 630 -17.68 -22.85 -3.16
C ILE A 630 -17.71 -22.78 -1.63
N ASP A 631 -17.92 -23.93 -0.99
CA ASP A 631 -17.96 -24.05 0.46
C ASP A 631 -16.54 -24.11 1.03
N LEU A 632 -16.17 -23.09 1.81
CA LEU A 632 -14.86 -22.95 2.42
C LEU A 632 -14.80 -23.51 3.86
N THR A 633 -15.86 -24.13 4.38
CA THR A 633 -15.93 -24.62 5.77
C THR A 633 -14.94 -25.75 6.05
N GLY A 634 -14.55 -26.51 5.02
CA GLY A 634 -13.47 -27.50 5.08
C GLY A 634 -12.07 -26.87 5.23
N MET A 635 -11.92 -25.58 4.92
CA MET A 635 -10.69 -24.81 5.09
C MET A 635 -10.69 -24.06 6.43
N ASN A 636 -10.69 -24.79 7.55
CA ASN A 636 -10.88 -24.24 8.90
C ASN A 636 -9.67 -24.39 9.85
N LYS A 637 -8.45 -24.43 9.30
CA LYS A 637 -7.22 -24.57 10.09
C LYS A 637 -6.62 -23.21 10.46
N ILE A 638 -6.17 -23.11 11.71
CA ILE A 638 -5.23 -22.08 12.17
C ILE A 638 -3.84 -22.57 11.75
N LEU A 639 -3.26 -21.91 10.74
CA LEU A 639 -2.05 -22.38 10.07
C LEU A 639 -0.77 -22.04 10.85
N LYS A 640 -0.76 -20.89 11.54
CA LYS A 640 0.37 -20.44 12.36
C LYS A 640 -0.09 -19.37 13.33
N VAL A 641 0.38 -19.40 14.57
CA VAL A 641 0.29 -18.29 15.54
C VAL A 641 1.70 -17.80 15.83
N GLU A 642 1.93 -16.49 15.79
CA GLU A 642 3.23 -15.86 16.00
C GLU A 642 3.10 -14.82 17.12
N PRO A 643 3.17 -15.25 18.40
CA PRO A 643 2.95 -14.34 19.53
C PRO A 643 3.91 -13.16 19.54
N GLU A 644 5.17 -13.38 19.14
CA GLU A 644 6.19 -12.34 19.08
C GLU A 644 5.86 -11.21 18.08
N ASN A 645 5.13 -11.54 17.00
CA ASN A 645 4.67 -10.57 16.00
C ASN A 645 3.25 -10.06 16.29
N MET A 646 2.57 -10.65 17.28
CA MET A 646 1.16 -10.45 17.56
C MET A 646 0.33 -10.67 16.28
N SER A 647 0.57 -11.78 15.60
CA SER A 647 -0.15 -12.15 14.37
C SER A 647 -0.48 -13.64 14.32
N CYS A 648 -1.42 -13.99 13.45
CA CYS A 648 -1.65 -15.37 13.06
C CYS A 648 -2.02 -15.48 11.59
N ARG A 649 -1.82 -16.66 11.03
CA ARG A 649 -2.30 -17.02 9.70
C ARG A 649 -3.36 -18.10 9.81
N VAL A 650 -4.50 -17.88 9.17
CA VAL A 650 -5.68 -18.75 9.27
C VAL A 650 -6.28 -19.00 7.88
N GLN A 651 -6.94 -20.14 7.72
CA GLN A 651 -7.77 -20.40 6.54
C GLN A 651 -9.12 -19.67 6.66
N ALA A 652 -9.75 -19.37 5.53
CA ALA A 652 -10.96 -18.56 5.43
C ALA A 652 -12.18 -19.16 6.15
N GLY A 653 -12.27 -20.49 6.28
CA GLY A 653 -13.36 -21.20 6.97
C GLY A 653 -13.24 -21.21 8.50
N VAL A 654 -12.11 -20.76 9.08
CA VAL A 654 -11.97 -20.61 10.54
C VAL A 654 -13.06 -19.67 11.04
N THR A 655 -13.79 -20.04 12.09
CA THR A 655 -14.78 -19.16 12.72
C THR A 655 -14.13 -18.28 13.80
N ARG A 656 -14.74 -17.13 14.07
CA ARG A 656 -14.28 -16.20 15.12
C ARG A 656 -14.10 -16.89 16.47
N GLU A 657 -15.07 -17.70 16.89
CA GLU A 657 -15.01 -18.41 18.18
C GLU A 657 -13.94 -19.50 18.21
N LEU A 658 -13.76 -20.24 17.11
CA LEU A 658 -12.70 -21.22 16.99
C LEU A 658 -11.33 -20.55 17.14
N LEU A 659 -11.11 -19.46 16.39
CA LEU A 659 -9.86 -18.69 16.46
C LEU A 659 -9.57 -18.21 17.88
N ASN A 660 -10.53 -17.53 18.52
CA ASN A 660 -10.32 -16.98 19.85
C ASN A 660 -10.24 -18.06 20.93
N THR A 661 -10.80 -19.26 20.72
CA THR A 661 -10.62 -20.38 21.66
C THR A 661 -9.19 -20.91 21.62
N ASP A 662 -8.62 -21.07 20.44
CA ASP A 662 -7.24 -21.55 20.25
C ASP A 662 -6.20 -20.55 20.78
N LEU A 663 -6.44 -19.25 20.57
CA LEU A 663 -5.54 -18.18 21.00
C LEU A 663 -5.48 -17.99 22.54
N ARG A 664 -6.43 -18.53 23.31
CA ARG A 664 -6.48 -18.31 24.77
C ARG A 664 -5.17 -18.67 25.46
N ALA A 665 -4.55 -19.77 25.07
CA ALA A 665 -3.32 -20.27 25.68
C ALA A 665 -2.11 -19.35 25.42
N THR A 666 -2.17 -18.50 24.39
CA THR A 666 -1.08 -17.57 24.05
C THR A 666 -1.22 -16.22 24.75
N GLY A 667 -2.31 -15.97 25.48
CA GLY A 667 -2.61 -14.65 26.04
C GLY A 667 -3.00 -13.61 25.00
N LEU A 668 -3.32 -14.03 23.77
CA LEU A 668 -3.72 -13.17 22.66
C LEU A 668 -5.17 -13.39 22.27
N PHE A 669 -5.73 -12.43 21.54
CA PHE A 669 -7.04 -12.57 20.92
C PHE A 669 -7.12 -11.81 19.60
N PHE A 670 -8.06 -12.24 18.75
CA PHE A 670 -8.50 -11.52 17.57
C PHE A 670 -9.74 -10.66 17.92
N PRO A 671 -9.68 -9.33 17.69
CA PRO A 671 -10.61 -8.43 18.36
C PRO A 671 -11.91 -8.17 17.59
N VAL A 672 -11.97 -8.43 16.28
CA VAL A 672 -13.14 -8.06 15.48
C VAL A 672 -14.32 -8.97 15.84
N ASP A 673 -15.37 -8.37 16.38
CA ASP A 673 -16.56 -9.08 16.81
C ASP A 673 -17.83 -8.49 16.16
N PRO A 674 -18.35 -9.10 15.08
CA PRO A 674 -19.58 -8.66 14.43
C PRO A 674 -20.85 -9.17 15.14
N GLY A 675 -20.74 -9.84 16.29
CA GLY A 675 -21.87 -10.42 17.02
C GLY A 675 -22.23 -11.85 16.56
N ALA A 676 -22.11 -12.14 15.27
CA ALA A 676 -22.26 -13.51 14.74
C ALA A 676 -20.96 -14.33 14.89
N ASN A 677 -21.09 -15.66 14.97
CA ASN A 677 -19.94 -16.57 14.84
C ASN A 677 -19.58 -16.81 13.36
N ALA A 678 -19.24 -15.73 12.66
CA ALA A 678 -18.91 -15.77 11.25
C ALA A 678 -17.53 -16.42 11.00
N SER A 679 -17.39 -17.02 9.82
CA SER A 679 -16.09 -17.41 9.27
C SER A 679 -15.23 -16.17 8.97
N ILE A 680 -13.91 -16.25 9.14
CA ILE A 680 -12.95 -15.18 8.82
C ILE A 680 -13.09 -14.72 7.36
N GLY A 681 -13.30 -15.63 6.40
CA GLY A 681 -13.53 -15.30 4.99
C GLY A 681 -14.79 -14.46 4.78
N GLY A 682 -15.91 -14.85 5.41
CA GLY A 682 -17.14 -14.05 5.41
C GLY A 682 -16.97 -12.66 6.04
N MET A 683 -16.21 -12.57 7.13
CA MET A 683 -15.87 -11.29 7.77
C MET A 683 -15.04 -10.40 6.84
N ILE A 684 -14.06 -10.97 6.14
CA ILE A 684 -13.23 -10.26 5.14
C ILE A 684 -14.09 -9.74 4.00
N ASN A 685 -14.95 -10.58 3.43
CA ASN A 685 -15.79 -10.22 2.29
C ASN A 685 -16.75 -9.07 2.58
N THR A 686 -17.18 -8.91 3.84
CA THR A 686 -18.15 -7.87 4.25
C THR A 686 -17.50 -6.68 4.97
N ASN A 687 -16.16 -6.68 5.12
CA ASN A 687 -15.43 -5.72 5.96
C ASN A 687 -16.05 -5.61 7.37
N ALA A 688 -16.24 -6.76 8.03
CA ALA A 688 -16.93 -6.85 9.31
C ALA A 688 -16.37 -5.89 10.37
N SER A 689 -17.27 -5.39 11.22
CA SER A 689 -16.96 -4.54 12.36
C SER A 689 -17.98 -4.80 13.47
N GLY A 690 -17.74 -4.31 14.69
CA GLY A 690 -18.73 -4.38 15.76
C GLY A 690 -18.30 -3.68 17.04
N THR A 691 -18.61 -4.27 18.20
CA THR A 691 -18.59 -3.61 19.53
C THR A 691 -17.20 -3.11 19.94
N THR A 692 -16.15 -3.82 19.53
CA THR A 692 -14.76 -3.53 19.89
C THR A 692 -14.06 -2.60 18.88
N THR A 693 -14.73 -2.25 17.78
CA THR A 693 -14.11 -1.52 16.66
C THR A 693 -13.60 -0.13 17.04
N VAL A 694 -14.15 0.50 18.08
CA VAL A 694 -13.67 1.81 18.56
C VAL A 694 -12.19 1.75 18.94
N ARG A 695 -11.76 0.66 19.60
CA ARG A 695 -10.37 0.47 20.03
C ARG A 695 -9.52 -0.23 18.98
N TYR A 696 -10.05 -1.26 18.34
CA TYR A 696 -9.24 -2.18 17.52
C TYR A 696 -9.49 -2.07 16.01
N GLY A 697 -10.46 -1.29 15.55
CA GLY A 697 -10.79 -1.16 14.13
C GLY A 697 -11.66 -2.31 13.57
N ASN A 698 -11.76 -2.38 12.25
CA ASN A 698 -12.55 -3.37 11.50
C ASN A 698 -11.62 -4.36 10.76
N MET A 699 -12.16 -5.18 9.85
CA MET A 699 -11.33 -6.10 9.06
C MET A 699 -10.26 -5.39 8.23
N LYS A 700 -10.54 -4.24 7.60
CA LYS A 700 -9.53 -3.44 6.90
C LYS A 700 -8.39 -2.97 7.80
N THR A 701 -8.61 -2.83 9.10
CA THR A 701 -7.55 -2.49 10.06
C THR A 701 -6.74 -3.72 10.48
N ASN A 702 -7.38 -4.88 10.60
CA ASN A 702 -6.81 -6.06 11.27
C ASN A 702 -6.29 -7.16 10.33
N VAL A 703 -6.63 -7.13 9.04
CA VAL A 703 -6.06 -8.03 8.04
C VAL A 703 -4.78 -7.43 7.49
N MET A 704 -3.68 -8.18 7.48
CA MET A 704 -2.37 -7.70 7.00
C MET A 704 -2.14 -8.11 5.54
N ALA A 705 -2.41 -9.37 5.22
CA ALA A 705 -2.30 -9.94 3.89
C ALA A 705 -3.35 -11.03 3.66
N LEU A 706 -3.64 -11.31 2.39
CA LEU A 706 -4.55 -12.36 1.95
C LEU A 706 -3.84 -13.30 0.98
N THR A 707 -4.17 -14.59 1.05
CA THR A 707 -4.07 -15.51 -0.09
C THR A 707 -5.44 -15.56 -0.73
N ALA A 708 -5.54 -15.23 -2.02
CA ALA A 708 -6.80 -15.18 -2.72
C ALA A 708 -6.69 -15.81 -4.12
N VAL A 709 -7.78 -16.41 -4.56
CA VAL A 709 -7.91 -17.01 -5.89
C VAL A 709 -8.72 -16.08 -6.78
N MET A 710 -8.11 -15.65 -7.88
CA MET A 710 -8.68 -14.69 -8.81
C MET A 710 -9.63 -15.39 -9.79
N ALA A 711 -10.41 -14.62 -10.56
CA ALA A 711 -11.43 -15.15 -11.47
C ALA A 711 -10.88 -16.04 -12.60
N ASP A 712 -9.59 -15.96 -12.92
CA ASP A 712 -8.88 -16.86 -13.85
C ASP A 712 -8.29 -18.10 -13.16
N GLY A 713 -8.49 -18.20 -11.83
CA GLY A 713 -7.96 -19.23 -10.96
C GLY A 713 -6.47 -19.08 -10.62
N SER A 714 -5.81 -17.97 -10.93
CA SER A 714 -4.49 -17.67 -10.39
C SER A 714 -4.57 -17.45 -8.86
N ILE A 715 -3.48 -17.76 -8.16
CA ILE A 715 -3.40 -17.64 -6.70
C ILE A 715 -2.44 -16.50 -6.39
N ILE A 716 -2.95 -15.46 -5.74
CA ILE A 716 -2.14 -14.29 -5.39
C ILE A 716 -1.96 -14.14 -3.89
N LYS A 717 -0.86 -13.48 -3.51
CA LYS A 717 -0.65 -12.94 -2.17
C LYS A 717 -0.64 -11.43 -2.23
N THR A 718 -1.52 -10.78 -1.46
CA THR A 718 -1.77 -9.35 -1.60
C THR A 718 -0.82 -8.45 -0.80
N GLY A 719 0.01 -9.02 0.08
CA GLY A 719 0.91 -8.28 0.97
C GLY A 719 1.80 -9.19 1.81
N SER A 720 2.49 -8.60 2.78
CA SER A 720 3.42 -9.30 3.68
C SER A 720 2.92 -9.32 5.13
N LYS A 721 3.76 -9.86 6.03
CA LYS A 721 3.48 -9.92 7.48
C LYS A 721 3.91 -8.66 8.23
N THR A 722 4.35 -7.61 7.53
CA THR A 722 4.76 -6.37 8.18
C THR A 722 3.57 -5.47 8.45
N ARG A 723 3.63 -4.71 9.55
CA ARG A 723 2.60 -3.71 9.88
C ARG A 723 2.70 -2.47 9.00
N LYS A 724 3.92 -2.12 8.60
CA LYS A 724 4.24 -0.99 7.73
C LYS A 724 4.74 -1.50 6.38
N SER A 725 4.15 -0.96 5.31
CA SER A 725 4.35 -1.39 3.93
C SER A 725 3.76 -0.34 2.99
N SER A 726 4.56 0.10 2.00
CA SER A 726 4.12 0.95 0.87
C SER A 726 4.51 0.44 -0.54
N PRO A 727 4.59 -0.88 -0.83
CA PRO A 727 4.92 -1.40 -2.15
C PRO A 727 3.68 -1.40 -3.08
N GLY A 728 3.56 -0.39 -3.93
CA GLY A 728 2.54 -0.37 -4.99
C GLY A 728 1.09 -0.34 -4.47
N TYR A 729 0.18 -1.00 -5.20
CA TYR A 729 -1.27 -0.87 -4.97
C TYR A 729 -1.77 -1.77 -3.82
N ASP A 730 -2.65 -1.25 -2.97
CA ASP A 730 -3.22 -2.01 -1.85
C ASP A 730 -4.34 -2.96 -2.29
N LEU A 731 -3.94 -4.09 -2.87
CA LEU A 731 -4.87 -5.16 -3.26
C LEU A 731 -5.59 -5.77 -2.05
N THR A 732 -4.97 -5.77 -0.88
CA THR A 732 -5.58 -6.32 0.34
C THR A 732 -6.85 -5.56 0.69
N ARG A 733 -6.80 -4.22 0.77
CA ARG A 733 -7.95 -3.39 1.12
C ARG A 733 -8.97 -3.30 -0.01
N LEU A 734 -8.54 -3.51 -1.25
CA LEU A 734 -9.44 -3.61 -2.40
C LEU A 734 -10.32 -4.88 -2.33
N ILE A 735 -9.74 -6.03 -1.93
CA ILE A 735 -10.47 -7.30 -1.80
C ILE A 735 -11.37 -7.32 -0.54
N ILE A 736 -10.93 -6.73 0.57
CA ILE A 736 -11.75 -6.66 1.80
C ILE A 736 -12.99 -5.79 1.56
N GLY A 737 -14.18 -6.34 1.82
CA GLY A 737 -15.44 -5.66 1.54
C GLY A 737 -15.90 -5.77 0.08
N SER A 738 -15.23 -6.58 -0.75
CA SER A 738 -15.65 -6.83 -2.15
C SER A 738 -16.75 -7.87 -2.27
N GLU A 739 -17.25 -8.42 -1.16
CA GLU A 739 -18.31 -9.43 -1.15
C GLU A 739 -17.94 -10.72 -1.91
N GLY A 740 -16.64 -10.97 -2.10
CA GLY A 740 -16.13 -12.11 -2.86
C GLY A 740 -16.24 -11.96 -4.38
N THR A 741 -16.58 -10.77 -4.89
CA THR A 741 -16.76 -10.50 -6.33
C THR A 741 -15.45 -10.28 -7.08
N LEU A 742 -14.38 -9.89 -6.39
CA LEU A 742 -13.05 -9.70 -6.99
C LEU A 742 -12.17 -10.95 -6.89
N ALA A 743 -12.31 -11.72 -5.82
CA ALA A 743 -11.53 -12.93 -5.56
C ALA A 743 -12.18 -13.80 -4.47
N VAL A 744 -11.87 -15.09 -4.47
CA VAL A 744 -12.19 -16.00 -3.37
C VAL A 744 -11.01 -16.05 -2.40
N VAL A 745 -11.21 -15.52 -1.19
CA VAL A 745 -10.19 -15.53 -0.14
C VAL A 745 -10.08 -16.92 0.48
N THR A 746 -8.87 -17.47 0.57
CA THR A 746 -8.62 -18.80 1.12
C THR A 746 -7.79 -18.78 2.40
N GLU A 747 -6.94 -17.78 2.58
CA GLU A 747 -6.16 -17.56 3.80
C GLU A 747 -6.02 -16.07 4.13
N ALA A 748 -5.83 -15.77 5.42
CA ALA A 748 -5.57 -14.42 5.89
C ALA A 748 -4.46 -14.40 6.95
N GLU A 749 -3.59 -13.40 6.87
CA GLU A 749 -2.71 -12.98 7.97
C GLU A 749 -3.43 -11.90 8.78
N LEU A 750 -3.65 -12.16 10.07
CA LEU A 750 -4.44 -11.33 10.98
C LEU A 750 -3.55 -10.76 12.09
N ARG A 751 -3.83 -9.51 12.47
CA ARG A 751 -3.27 -8.88 13.67
C ARG A 751 -4.00 -9.40 14.90
N LEU A 752 -3.21 -9.73 15.93
CA LEU A 752 -3.65 -10.11 17.26
C LEU A 752 -3.30 -9.02 18.28
N PHE A 753 -3.95 -9.11 19.44
CA PHE A 753 -3.78 -8.18 20.55
C PHE A 753 -3.63 -8.97 21.85
N GLY A 754 -2.88 -8.42 22.80
CA GLY A 754 -2.76 -8.99 24.14
C GLY A 754 -4.07 -8.84 24.89
N ASN A 755 -4.43 -9.85 25.68
CA ASN A 755 -5.60 -9.76 26.55
C ASN A 755 -5.43 -8.56 27.51
N PRO A 756 -6.48 -7.73 27.67
CA PRO A 756 -6.41 -6.64 28.63
C PRO A 756 -6.25 -7.19 30.05
N GLU A 757 -5.39 -6.56 30.84
CA GLU A 757 -5.18 -6.94 32.25
C GLU A 757 -6.43 -6.76 33.10
N ALA A 758 -7.27 -5.78 32.74
CA ALA A 758 -8.54 -5.52 33.37
C ALA A 758 -9.55 -4.98 32.35
N GLU A 759 -10.80 -5.41 32.50
CA GLU A 759 -11.95 -4.88 31.76
C GLU A 759 -12.96 -4.31 32.76
N LYS A 760 -13.47 -3.12 32.48
CA LYS A 760 -14.56 -2.49 33.23
C LYS A 760 -15.58 -1.95 32.24
N THR A 761 -16.85 -2.28 32.45
CA THR A 761 -17.96 -1.74 31.67
C THR A 761 -18.75 -0.76 32.53
N MET A 762 -18.98 0.44 32.01
CA MET A 762 -19.85 1.43 32.63
C MET A 762 -21.12 1.55 31.78
N ILE A 763 -22.28 1.54 32.43
CA ILE A 763 -23.56 1.84 31.82
C ILE A 763 -23.97 3.21 32.36
N CYS A 764 -24.04 4.21 31.48
CA CYS A 764 -24.41 5.58 31.83
C CYS A 764 -25.91 5.80 31.73
#